data_AF-A0A1Q7ABJ4-F1
#
_entry.id   AF-A0A1Q7ABJ4-F1
#
_cell.length_a   1.000
_cell.length_b   1.000
_cell.length_c   1.000
_cell.angle_alpha   90.00
_cell.angle_beta   90.00
_cell.angle_gamma   90.00
#
_symmetry.space_group_name_H-M   'P 1'
#
loop_
_entity.id
_entity.type
_entity.pdbx_description
1 polymer ?
#
loop_
_entity_poly.entity_id
_entity_poly.type
_entity_poly.pdbx_seq_one_letter_code
_entity_poly.pdbx_strand_id
1 'polypeptide(L)'
;MLSLGLLLVWCAPWAARAQEPRPPRREAPGRDFGPDGVWRQQARAVRAMRSRLLAQRQFGALNAPLAAGVPTPSAAAVSGTLRVPAVLFSYAGTTPPPFASTAYDAVLFGTTPPFGRPYSYHSFYSQMSNGLLDVQGVTYGWVTLSKPEASYTGGTSSACQQTNPFGSTNCNGIWSGPAYAALQAALREALALVDAQVDFTQFSYDPTSGVVSLMLFMQPTIGGECGPKSAPQNHLWAHRGALSPAYKTQDALPGHPGQFLQVRDYILQSGLGGSDSCTGADIMPIGTVAHETGHGFGLPDLYDTSDSTEGVGRWSLMGAGNFSSPSSPARMDAWSLSQLGWVTLAPLTTSGTYSFGAAPTSDTAFLVRPTGANPRGEYFLLENRQAVDADSALIRNACQVWYQAPMPPQCSGGLLAWHVDSQQIAQHGFEFGNAVNAGPTHGLELLQADARGNLDANPNILCTPPAAGCADRGDAGDPYPGVTQNPTLTLFTNPNTALNSGACPGVGIDSISQVLPNDVMRFVLRLGGDSLAVATAPRLGAAQWGYSYSMTLAAACGAGSYTWAPPDSGALPPGLALAATGVVSGAPTDTGTFTFRVSVTDGTQTARRSLTLRVVEPTLALQQVLALGFQGSAPASDDRRRYLDLQGNANGTFDIGDVARWLARTGNGAAPGAAARPSGRRP
;
A
#
# COMPACT_ATOMS: atom_id res chain seq x y z
N MET A 1 43.92 -36.51 25.31
CA MET A 1 43.35 -35.38 26.08
C MET A 1 43.73 -34.11 25.36
N LEU A 2 42.82 -33.51 24.60
CA LEU A 2 43.02 -32.23 23.91
C LEU A 2 41.72 -31.44 24.01
N SER A 3 41.79 -30.31 24.70
CA SER A 3 40.66 -29.44 25.04
C SER A 3 40.55 -28.31 24.03
N LEU A 4 39.34 -28.13 23.50
CA LEU A 4 38.93 -27.02 22.62
C LEU A 4 38.90 -25.69 23.38
N GLY A 5 39.47 -24.65 22.79
CA GLY A 5 39.25 -23.25 23.17
C GLY A 5 38.06 -22.66 22.42
N LEU A 6 37.07 -22.16 23.17
CA LEU A 6 35.94 -21.38 22.65
C LEU A 6 36.33 -19.89 22.65
N LEU A 7 36.35 -19.27 21.47
CA LEU A 7 36.37 -17.82 21.31
C LEU A 7 34.93 -17.29 21.44
N LEU A 8 34.65 -16.60 22.55
CA LEU A 8 33.41 -15.85 22.77
C LEU A 8 33.46 -14.55 21.97
N VAL A 9 32.68 -14.50 20.87
CA VAL A 9 32.32 -13.25 20.20
C VAL A 9 31.21 -12.59 21.04
N TRP A 10 31.49 -11.40 21.56
CA TRP A 10 30.47 -10.54 22.17
C TRP A 10 29.44 -10.11 21.12
N CYS A 11 28.27 -10.76 21.11
CA CYS A 11 27.08 -10.21 20.47
C CYS A 11 26.54 -9.08 21.35
N ALA A 12 26.61 -7.84 20.87
CA ALA A 12 25.81 -6.75 21.41
C ALA A 12 24.31 -7.11 21.30
N PRO A 13 23.48 -6.75 22.29
CA PRO A 13 22.05 -7.04 22.24
C PRO A 13 21.41 -6.28 21.07
N TRP A 14 21.03 -7.00 20.02
CA TRP A 14 20.17 -6.48 18.97
C TRP A 14 18.80 -6.22 19.58
N ALA A 15 18.50 -4.94 19.84
CA ALA A 15 17.15 -4.51 20.14
C ALA A 15 16.24 -4.93 18.98
N ALA A 16 15.17 -5.65 19.29
CA ALA A 16 14.06 -5.83 18.37
C ALA A 16 13.60 -4.43 17.94
N ARG A 17 13.97 -4.00 16.72
CA ARG A 17 13.44 -2.77 16.14
C ARG A 17 11.94 -3.03 15.92
N ALA A 18 11.10 -2.47 16.79
CA ALA A 18 9.77 -2.05 16.38
C ALA A 18 9.91 -1.27 15.07
N GLN A 19 8.98 -1.48 14.13
CA GLN A 19 8.86 -0.86 12.81
C GLN A 19 9.81 0.34 12.62
N GLU A 20 10.73 0.28 11.65
CA GLU A 20 11.64 1.40 11.34
C GLU A 20 10.90 2.74 11.42
N PRO A 21 11.45 3.77 12.10
CA PRO A 21 10.81 5.07 12.20
C PRO A 21 10.37 5.50 10.81
N ARG A 22 9.06 5.66 10.63
CA ARG A 22 8.47 5.90 9.32
C ARG A 22 9.07 7.16 8.73
N PRO A 23 9.79 7.09 7.59
CA PRO A 23 10.05 8.29 6.85
C PRO A 23 8.68 8.89 6.46
N PRO A 24 8.52 10.21 6.62
CA PRO A 24 7.32 10.95 6.27
C PRO A 24 7.04 10.74 4.78
N ARG A 25 5.82 10.35 4.45
CA ARG A 25 5.34 10.07 3.09
C ARG A 25 5.09 11.34 2.28
N ARG A 26 5.33 12.51 2.87
CA ARG A 26 4.76 13.76 2.38
C ARG A 26 5.62 14.37 1.29
N GLU A 27 5.14 14.29 0.06
CA GLU A 27 5.62 15.11 -1.04
C GLU A 27 5.33 16.59 -0.83
N ALA A 28 6.21 17.45 -1.37
CA ALA A 28 6.04 18.88 -1.33
C ALA A 28 5.03 19.33 -2.40
N PRO A 29 3.83 19.85 -2.03
CA PRO A 29 2.80 20.19 -3.00
C PRO A 29 3.26 21.26 -4.00
N GLY A 30 2.83 21.12 -5.25
CA GLY A 30 3.13 22.08 -6.32
C GLY A 30 4.58 22.06 -6.80
N ARG A 31 5.31 20.96 -6.52
CA ARG A 31 6.70 20.78 -6.94
C ARG A 31 6.81 19.47 -7.68
N ASP A 32 6.84 19.60 -8.98
CA ASP A 32 6.97 18.47 -9.85
C ASP A 32 7.86 18.86 -11.02
N PHE A 33 8.36 17.85 -11.74
CA PHE A 33 9.07 18.12 -12.97
C PHE A 33 8.16 18.83 -13.96
N GLY A 34 8.74 19.74 -14.75
CA GLY A 34 8.04 20.35 -15.86
C GLY A 34 7.47 19.30 -16.81
N PRO A 35 6.37 19.60 -17.53
CA PRO A 35 5.72 18.63 -18.42
C PRO A 35 6.67 18.07 -19.48
N ASP A 36 7.73 18.80 -19.83
CA ASP A 36 8.71 18.39 -20.85
C ASP A 36 10.07 17.95 -20.25
N GLY A 37 10.15 17.78 -18.92
CA GLY A 37 11.35 17.31 -18.23
C GLY A 37 11.57 15.80 -18.27
N VAL A 38 12.80 15.33 -17.99
CA VAL A 38 13.19 13.95 -17.56
C VAL A 38 12.76 12.76 -18.44
N TRP A 39 12.13 13.01 -19.60
CA TRP A 39 11.47 12.06 -20.53
C TRP A 39 9.95 11.95 -20.37
N ARG A 40 9.31 12.85 -19.64
CA ARG A 40 7.84 12.91 -19.53
C ARG A 40 7.15 12.98 -20.88
N GLN A 41 7.74 13.66 -21.86
CA GLN A 41 7.21 13.70 -23.22
C GLN A 41 7.24 12.32 -23.90
N GLN A 42 8.38 11.63 -23.86
CA GLN A 42 8.50 10.26 -24.40
C GLN A 42 7.55 9.31 -23.68
N ALA A 43 7.55 9.34 -22.35
CA ALA A 43 6.70 8.47 -21.54
C ALA A 43 5.20 8.76 -21.76
N ARG A 44 4.79 10.01 -21.95
CA ARG A 44 3.42 10.36 -22.38
C ARG A 44 3.11 9.77 -23.75
N ALA A 45 4.02 9.90 -24.73
CA ALA A 45 3.81 9.34 -26.06
C ALA A 45 3.68 7.81 -26.02
N VAL A 46 4.50 7.14 -25.21
CA VAL A 46 4.42 5.70 -24.95
C VAL A 46 3.07 5.33 -24.33
N ARG A 47 2.64 6.00 -23.25
CA ARG A 47 1.33 5.75 -22.63
C ARG A 47 0.17 5.96 -23.60
N ALA A 48 0.20 7.03 -24.40
CA ALA A 48 -0.82 7.30 -25.41
C ALA A 48 -0.84 6.23 -26.52
N MET A 49 0.32 5.72 -26.95
CA MET A 49 0.40 4.58 -27.87
C MET A 49 -0.19 3.32 -27.24
N ARG A 50 0.26 2.97 -26.03
CA ARG A 50 -0.18 1.77 -25.32
C ARG A 50 -1.69 1.78 -25.03
N SER A 51 -2.24 2.93 -24.63
CA SER A 51 -3.68 3.12 -24.45
C SER A 51 -4.47 2.83 -25.73
N ARG A 52 -4.00 3.33 -26.89
CA ARG A 52 -4.61 3.01 -28.21
C ARG A 52 -4.55 1.52 -28.54
N LEU A 53 -3.39 0.89 -28.34
CA LEU A 53 -3.22 -0.55 -28.58
C LEU A 53 -4.14 -1.38 -27.67
N LEU A 54 -4.29 -0.99 -26.40
CA LEU A 54 -5.21 -1.62 -25.45
C LEU A 54 -6.67 -1.47 -25.84
N ALA A 55 -7.09 -0.28 -26.28
CA ALA A 55 -8.44 -0.03 -26.77
C ALA A 55 -8.75 -0.89 -28.02
N GLN A 56 -7.77 -1.11 -28.88
CA GLN A 56 -7.87 -1.94 -30.09
C GLN A 56 -7.59 -3.43 -29.84
N ARG A 57 -7.29 -3.83 -28.60
CA ARG A 57 -6.92 -5.20 -28.20
C ARG A 57 -5.71 -5.77 -28.98
N GLN A 58 -4.78 -4.91 -29.38
CA GLN A 58 -3.57 -5.27 -30.12
C GLN A 58 -2.41 -5.66 -29.18
N PHE A 59 -2.57 -6.75 -28.43
CA PHE A 59 -1.59 -7.17 -27.41
C PHE A 59 -0.23 -7.60 -27.99
N GLY A 60 -0.20 -8.12 -29.21
CA GLY A 60 1.06 -8.45 -29.88
C GLY A 60 1.93 -7.20 -30.10
N ALA A 61 1.34 -6.11 -30.58
CA ALA A 61 2.05 -4.83 -30.75
C ALA A 61 2.34 -4.15 -29.39
N LEU A 62 1.44 -4.29 -28.41
CA LEU A 62 1.62 -3.76 -27.06
C LEU A 62 2.84 -4.38 -26.36
N ASN A 63 3.02 -5.69 -26.53
CA ASN A 63 4.05 -6.50 -25.87
C ASN A 63 5.28 -6.74 -26.76
N ALA A 64 5.27 -6.27 -28.01
CA ALA A 64 6.40 -6.35 -28.94
C ALA A 64 7.75 -5.92 -28.35
N PRO A 65 7.85 -4.89 -27.46
CA PRO A 65 9.12 -4.48 -26.88
C PRO A 65 9.80 -5.55 -26.04
N LEU A 66 9.04 -6.53 -25.55
CA LEU A 66 9.51 -7.63 -24.70
C LEU A 66 9.37 -9.00 -25.39
N ALA A 67 8.90 -9.02 -26.65
CA ALA A 67 8.75 -10.25 -27.41
C ALA A 67 10.13 -10.76 -27.85
N ALA A 68 10.36 -12.07 -27.71
CA ALA A 68 11.57 -12.78 -28.18
C ALA A 68 12.87 -12.58 -27.39
N GLY A 69 12.81 -12.14 -26.13
CA GLY A 69 13.92 -12.25 -25.17
C GLY A 69 15.07 -11.25 -25.35
N VAL A 70 15.06 -10.44 -26.40
CA VAL A 70 15.91 -9.25 -26.53
C VAL A 70 15.02 -8.04 -26.65
N PRO A 71 14.91 -7.22 -25.59
CA PRO A 71 14.05 -6.07 -25.63
C PRO A 71 14.48 -5.05 -26.67
N THR A 72 13.53 -4.61 -27.49
CA THR A 72 13.79 -3.67 -28.60
C THR A 72 13.09 -2.34 -28.35
N PRO A 73 13.80 -1.20 -28.51
CA PRO A 73 13.19 0.12 -28.50
C PRO A 73 11.98 0.22 -29.44
N SER A 74 10.89 0.86 -28.99
CA SER A 74 9.70 1.06 -29.81
C SER A 74 8.85 2.22 -29.31
N ALA A 75 7.81 2.58 -30.06
CA ALA A 75 6.80 3.54 -29.61
C ALA A 75 5.92 3.03 -28.44
N ALA A 76 6.00 1.75 -28.08
CA ALA A 76 5.21 1.12 -27.04
C ALA A 76 5.98 0.87 -25.73
N ALA A 77 7.24 1.31 -25.63
CA ALA A 77 8.01 1.24 -24.39
C ALA A 77 8.93 2.45 -24.21
N VAL A 78 9.13 2.88 -22.97
CA VAL A 78 10.18 3.83 -22.61
C VAL A 78 11.51 3.11 -22.72
N SER A 79 12.43 3.67 -23.49
CA SER A 79 13.73 3.06 -23.77
C SER A 79 14.78 4.09 -24.14
N GLY A 80 16.06 3.77 -23.94
CA GLY A 80 17.21 4.60 -24.30
C GLY A 80 18.19 4.74 -23.14
N THR A 81 19.08 5.74 -23.23
CA THR A 81 20.06 6.04 -22.18
C THR A 81 19.71 7.33 -21.46
N LEU A 82 19.28 7.24 -20.20
CA LEU A 82 19.10 8.38 -19.30
C LEU A 82 20.45 8.77 -18.73
N ARG A 83 21.02 9.88 -19.19
CA ARG A 83 22.29 10.42 -18.69
C ARG A 83 21.99 11.45 -17.58
N VAL A 84 22.56 11.23 -16.40
CA VAL A 84 22.32 12.06 -15.21
C VAL A 84 23.64 12.65 -14.71
N PRO A 85 23.86 13.97 -14.79
CA PRO A 85 24.92 14.63 -14.05
C PRO A 85 24.50 14.75 -12.57
N ALA A 86 25.39 14.35 -11.67
CA ALA A 86 25.19 14.48 -10.23
C ALA A 86 26.16 15.50 -9.64
N VAL A 87 25.68 16.52 -8.95
CA VAL A 87 26.52 17.52 -8.27
C VAL A 87 26.50 17.29 -6.77
N LEU A 88 27.68 16.99 -6.23
CA LEU A 88 27.93 16.97 -4.79
C LEU A 88 28.31 18.37 -4.35
N PHE A 89 27.63 18.91 -3.35
CA PHE A 89 27.94 20.23 -2.81
C PHE A 89 28.00 20.25 -1.30
N SER A 90 28.93 21.01 -0.74
CA SER A 90 29.04 21.25 0.70
C SER A 90 28.71 22.71 1.02
N TYR A 91 28.52 23.02 2.30
CA TYR A 91 28.26 24.38 2.77
C TYR A 91 29.53 25.02 3.32
N ALA A 92 29.59 26.36 3.32
CA ALA A 92 30.70 27.06 3.96
C ALA A 92 30.83 26.65 5.44
N GLY A 93 32.06 26.29 5.83
CA GLY A 93 32.37 25.83 7.19
C GLY A 93 31.96 24.39 7.50
N THR A 94 31.50 23.62 6.50
CA THR A 94 31.22 22.18 6.67
C THR A 94 32.31 21.33 6.02
N THR A 95 32.61 20.18 6.62
CA THR A 95 33.50 19.19 6.01
C THR A 95 32.67 18.25 5.16
N PRO A 96 32.99 18.05 3.87
CA PRO A 96 32.31 17.06 3.05
C PRO A 96 32.45 15.65 3.63
N PRO A 97 31.52 14.74 3.31
CA PRO A 97 31.67 13.32 3.61
C PRO A 97 33.03 12.75 3.17
N PRO A 98 33.57 11.74 3.88
CA PRO A 98 34.88 11.14 3.57
C PRO A 98 34.87 10.25 2.31
N PHE A 99 33.87 10.40 1.44
CA PHE A 99 33.69 9.60 0.23
C PHE A 99 34.06 10.43 -1.01
N ALA A 100 34.94 9.88 -1.84
CA ALA A 100 35.25 10.43 -3.15
C ALA A 100 34.03 10.35 -4.10
N SER A 101 33.97 11.23 -5.10
CA SER A 101 32.90 11.23 -6.12
C SER A 101 32.74 9.86 -6.80
N THR A 102 33.84 9.15 -7.06
CA THR A 102 33.83 7.79 -7.64
C THR A 102 33.10 6.76 -6.79
N ALA A 103 33.01 6.95 -5.47
CA ALA A 103 32.21 6.07 -4.60
C ALA A 103 30.71 6.29 -4.81
N TYR A 104 30.29 7.54 -5.07
CA TYR A 104 28.92 7.87 -5.47
C TYR A 104 28.60 7.33 -6.86
N ASP A 105 29.53 7.44 -7.81
CA ASP A 105 29.38 6.82 -9.14
C ASP A 105 29.18 5.31 -9.05
N ALA A 106 29.92 4.62 -8.17
CA ALA A 106 29.74 3.17 -7.98
C ALA A 106 28.35 2.82 -7.45
N VAL A 107 27.78 3.63 -6.54
CA VAL A 107 26.43 3.42 -5.99
C VAL A 107 25.34 3.79 -7.01
N LEU A 108 25.54 4.84 -7.80
CA LEU A 108 24.51 5.36 -8.71
C LEU A 108 24.59 4.73 -10.11
N PHE A 109 25.77 4.74 -10.72
CA PHE A 109 25.94 4.47 -12.15
C PHE A 109 26.75 3.20 -12.45
N GLY A 110 27.29 2.53 -11.42
CA GLY A 110 28.04 1.30 -11.59
C GLY A 110 27.18 0.17 -12.19
N THR A 111 27.72 -0.53 -13.19
CA THR A 111 27.08 -1.76 -13.73
C THR A 111 27.14 -2.92 -12.74
N THR A 112 28.16 -2.93 -11.89
CA THR A 112 28.32 -3.84 -10.76
C THR A 112 28.12 -3.07 -9.46
N PRO A 113 27.09 -3.40 -8.67
CA PRO A 113 26.85 -2.76 -7.38
C PRO A 113 28.03 -2.92 -6.41
N PRO A 114 28.30 -1.93 -5.52
CA PRO A 114 29.31 -2.07 -4.48
C PRO A 114 29.01 -3.23 -3.52
N PHE A 115 30.04 -3.78 -2.89
CA PHE A 115 29.87 -4.83 -1.88
C PHE A 115 28.87 -4.42 -0.79
N GLY A 116 27.97 -5.35 -0.44
CA GLY A 116 26.90 -5.11 0.53
C GLY A 116 25.66 -4.42 -0.04
N ARG A 117 25.67 -4.03 -1.32
CA ARG A 117 24.49 -3.50 -2.03
C ARG A 117 24.08 -4.45 -3.15
N PRO A 118 22.83 -4.92 -3.19
CA PRO A 118 22.36 -5.77 -4.29
C PRO A 118 22.15 -4.97 -5.58
N TYR A 119 21.95 -3.64 -5.49
CA TYR A 119 21.72 -2.78 -6.64
C TYR A 119 22.46 -1.45 -6.54
N SER A 120 22.96 -1.00 -7.69
CA SER A 120 23.15 0.40 -8.04
C SER A 120 21.89 0.97 -8.70
N TYR A 121 21.76 2.29 -8.78
CA TYR A 121 20.63 2.95 -9.46
C TYR A 121 20.55 2.52 -10.95
N HIS A 122 21.70 2.39 -11.63
CA HIS A 122 21.80 1.80 -12.96
C HIS A 122 21.27 0.36 -13.02
N SER A 123 21.84 -0.56 -12.23
CA SER A 123 21.47 -1.98 -12.31
C SER A 123 20.01 -2.25 -11.95
N PHE A 124 19.44 -1.44 -11.05
CA PHE A 124 18.03 -1.54 -10.65
C PHE A 124 17.08 -1.23 -11.81
N TYR A 125 17.32 -0.13 -12.53
CA TYR A 125 16.50 0.23 -13.70
C TYR A 125 16.76 -0.65 -14.91
N SER A 126 18.02 -1.08 -15.10
CA SER A 126 18.36 -2.07 -16.13
C SER A 126 17.58 -3.36 -15.90
N GLN A 127 17.53 -3.88 -14.67
CA GLN A 127 16.72 -5.04 -14.36
C GLN A 127 15.22 -4.77 -14.55
N MET A 128 14.68 -3.69 -13.97
CA MET A 128 13.24 -3.39 -13.99
C MET A 128 12.68 -3.19 -15.41
N SER A 129 13.50 -2.69 -16.33
CA SER A 129 13.12 -2.41 -17.72
C SER A 129 13.53 -3.51 -18.70
N ASN A 130 14.12 -4.61 -18.23
CA ASN A 130 14.78 -5.62 -19.06
C ASN A 130 15.86 -5.05 -20.00
N GLY A 131 16.57 -4.03 -19.57
CA GLY A 131 17.61 -3.36 -20.35
C GLY A 131 17.08 -2.44 -21.44
N LEU A 132 15.76 -2.18 -21.52
CA LEU A 132 15.22 -1.13 -22.39
C LEU A 132 15.72 0.25 -21.96
N LEU A 133 15.89 0.46 -20.65
CA LEU A 133 16.44 1.66 -20.08
C LEU A 133 17.85 1.38 -19.54
N ASP A 134 18.78 2.23 -19.95
CA ASP A 134 20.12 2.33 -19.41
C ASP A 134 20.27 3.67 -18.67
N VAL A 135 20.74 3.64 -17.44
CA VAL A 135 20.96 4.85 -16.63
C VAL A 135 22.44 5.08 -16.46
N GLN A 136 22.96 6.12 -17.10
CA GLN A 136 24.37 6.49 -17.03
C GLN A 136 24.52 7.83 -16.32
N GLY A 137 25.70 8.11 -15.80
CA GLY A 137 25.94 9.39 -15.15
C GLY A 137 27.36 9.54 -14.66
N VAL A 138 27.66 10.74 -14.20
CA VAL A 138 28.96 11.12 -13.63
C VAL A 138 28.71 12.09 -12.50
N THR A 139 29.48 11.93 -11.44
CA THR A 139 29.43 12.79 -10.27
C THR A 139 30.52 13.87 -10.30
N TYR A 140 30.11 15.11 -10.06
CA TYR A 140 30.95 16.31 -10.03
C TYR A 140 30.96 16.92 -8.61
N GLY A 141 32.11 17.45 -8.19
CA GLY A 141 32.31 18.03 -6.86
C GLY A 141 33.11 17.10 -5.92
N TRP A 142 33.18 17.37 -4.62
CA TRP A 142 32.42 18.36 -3.84
C TRP A 142 32.77 19.82 -4.16
N VAL A 143 31.76 20.62 -4.51
CA VAL A 143 31.89 22.09 -4.58
C VAL A 143 31.36 22.74 -3.30
N THR A 144 32.08 23.74 -2.78
CA THR A 144 31.69 24.41 -1.52
C THR A 144 30.90 25.67 -1.81
N LEU A 145 29.65 25.70 -1.35
CA LEU A 145 28.78 26.88 -1.42
C LEU A 145 29.28 27.99 -0.50
N SER A 146 28.96 29.24 -0.83
CA SER A 146 29.46 30.44 -0.15
C SER A 146 28.89 30.68 1.25
N LYS A 147 27.75 30.05 1.60
CA LYS A 147 27.08 30.25 2.89
C LYS A 147 26.96 28.97 3.72
N PRO A 148 26.77 29.07 5.04
CA PRO A 148 26.45 27.92 5.89
C PRO A 148 25.08 27.32 5.56
N GLU A 149 24.90 26.04 5.87
CA GLU A 149 23.70 25.24 5.59
C GLU A 149 22.38 25.94 5.92
N ALA A 150 22.28 26.51 7.14
CA ALA A 150 21.07 27.18 7.62
C ALA A 150 20.59 28.31 6.70
N SER A 151 21.50 28.92 5.93
CA SER A 151 21.15 29.97 4.97
C SER A 151 20.40 29.42 3.76
N TYR A 152 20.62 28.17 3.38
CA TYR A 152 20.00 27.52 2.23
C TYR A 152 18.79 26.67 2.62
N THR A 153 18.78 26.13 3.84
CA THR A 153 17.62 25.37 4.36
C THR A 153 16.50 26.29 4.86
N GLY A 154 16.79 27.58 5.01
CA GLY A 154 15.86 28.59 5.52
C GLY A 154 15.74 28.61 7.05
N GLY A 155 16.61 27.91 7.77
CA GLY A 155 16.61 27.94 9.23
C GLY A 155 15.33 27.35 9.83
N THR A 156 14.94 27.92 10.97
CA THR A 156 13.67 27.62 11.65
C THR A 156 12.72 28.81 11.51
N SER A 157 11.44 28.55 11.23
CA SER A 157 10.39 29.57 11.18
C SER A 157 9.06 29.02 11.67
N SER A 158 8.26 29.85 12.35
CA SER A 158 6.88 29.51 12.72
C SER A 158 6.00 29.24 11.50
N ALA A 159 6.32 29.84 10.34
CA ALA A 159 5.63 29.58 9.08
C ALA A 159 5.80 28.11 8.61
N CYS A 160 6.91 27.47 8.96
CA CYS A 160 7.21 26.09 8.57
C CYS A 160 6.47 25.07 9.46
N GLN A 161 6.04 25.47 10.66
CA GLN A 161 5.39 24.57 11.63
C GLN A 161 4.07 23.99 11.12
N GLN A 162 3.31 24.77 10.36
CA GLN A 162 1.99 24.38 9.88
C GLN A 162 2.05 23.42 8.68
N THR A 163 3.15 23.44 7.94
CA THR A 163 3.31 22.74 6.67
C THR A 163 4.31 21.59 6.77
N ASN A 164 5.23 21.62 7.73
CA ASN A 164 6.15 20.51 7.99
C ASN A 164 5.36 19.32 8.56
N PRO A 165 5.48 18.11 7.98
CA PRO A 165 4.72 16.92 8.41
C PRO A 165 5.01 16.50 9.86
N PHE A 166 6.13 16.93 10.44
CA PHE A 166 6.46 16.67 11.84
C PHE A 166 5.92 17.73 12.81
N GLY A 167 5.19 18.74 12.31
CA GLY A 167 4.76 19.89 13.13
C GLY A 167 5.94 20.70 13.68
N SER A 168 7.10 20.65 13.00
CA SER A 168 8.35 21.29 13.42
C SER A 168 8.56 22.65 12.75
N THR A 169 9.25 23.57 13.43
CA THR A 169 9.65 24.86 12.86
C THR A 169 10.80 24.76 11.85
N ASN A 170 11.41 23.58 11.68
CA ASN A 170 12.46 23.38 10.67
C ASN A 170 11.87 23.56 9.27
N CYS A 171 12.51 24.39 8.46
CA CYS A 171 12.03 24.67 7.12
C CYS A 171 12.55 23.67 6.07
N ASN A 172 13.70 23.03 6.34
CA ASN A 172 14.29 21.96 5.51
C ASN A 172 14.37 22.30 4.00
N GLY A 173 14.46 23.58 3.65
CA GLY A 173 14.44 24.08 2.28
C GLY A 173 13.08 24.03 1.58
N ILE A 174 12.04 23.42 2.17
CA ILE A 174 10.78 23.15 1.46
C ILE A 174 9.51 23.60 2.16
N TRP A 175 9.52 23.84 3.47
CA TRP A 175 8.28 24.10 4.21
C TRP A 175 7.88 25.59 4.28
N SER A 176 8.61 26.49 3.61
CA SER A 176 8.17 27.86 3.35
C SER A 176 8.69 28.41 2.02
N GLY A 177 8.02 29.44 1.48
CA GLY A 177 8.44 30.14 0.27
C GLY A 177 9.88 30.70 0.35
N PRO A 178 10.26 31.44 1.41
CA PRO A 178 11.62 31.93 1.59
C PRO A 178 12.67 30.81 1.69
N ALA A 179 12.37 29.72 2.39
CA ALA A 179 13.28 28.56 2.47
C ALA A 179 13.49 27.92 1.10
N TYR A 180 12.42 27.80 0.30
CA TYR A 180 12.50 27.26 -1.05
C TYR A 180 13.29 28.15 -1.99
N ALA A 181 13.11 29.48 -1.92
CA ALA A 181 13.93 30.41 -2.69
C ALA A 181 15.42 30.32 -2.32
N ALA A 182 15.74 30.11 -1.04
CA ALA A 182 17.10 29.93 -0.57
C ALA A 182 17.72 28.60 -1.06
N LEU A 183 16.98 27.49 -0.98
CA LEU A 183 17.39 26.22 -1.56
C LEU A 183 17.67 26.36 -3.07
N GLN A 184 16.77 26.99 -3.80
CA GLN A 184 16.90 27.20 -5.24
C GLN A 184 18.15 28.03 -5.60
N ALA A 185 18.51 29.01 -4.75
CA ALA A 185 19.76 29.75 -4.87
C ALA A 185 20.98 28.83 -4.64
N ALA A 186 20.92 27.91 -3.67
CA ALA A 186 21.96 26.92 -3.40
C ALA A 186 22.26 26.05 -4.63
N LEU A 187 21.20 25.51 -5.26
CA LEU A 187 21.34 24.63 -6.42
C LEU A 187 21.93 25.36 -7.63
N ARG A 188 21.49 26.61 -7.87
CA ARG A 188 22.06 27.45 -8.94
C ARG A 188 23.53 27.82 -8.68
N GLU A 189 23.88 28.08 -7.43
CA GLU A 189 25.28 28.33 -7.04
C GLU A 189 26.15 27.09 -7.23
N ALA A 190 25.66 25.91 -6.83
CA ALA A 190 26.35 24.64 -7.06
C ALA A 190 26.60 24.41 -8.56
N LEU A 191 25.60 24.66 -9.42
CA LEU A 191 25.74 24.59 -10.87
C LEU A 191 26.79 25.57 -11.38
N ALA A 192 26.76 26.83 -10.95
CA ALA A 192 27.73 27.85 -11.37
C ALA A 192 29.19 27.46 -11.05
N LEU A 193 29.42 26.72 -9.96
CA LEU A 193 30.75 26.26 -9.57
C LEU A 193 31.27 25.08 -10.43
N VAL A 194 30.36 24.28 -11.01
CA VAL A 194 30.74 23.13 -11.86
C VAL A 194 30.59 23.40 -13.36
N ASP A 195 29.90 24.46 -13.77
CA ASP A 195 29.48 24.70 -15.15
C ASP A 195 30.64 24.65 -16.15
N ALA A 196 31.79 25.26 -15.82
CA ALA A 196 32.97 25.22 -16.68
C ALA A 196 33.65 23.82 -16.79
N GLN A 197 33.22 22.85 -15.98
CA GLN A 197 33.77 21.49 -15.90
C GLN A 197 32.83 20.43 -16.50
N VAL A 198 31.58 20.80 -16.81
CA VAL A 198 30.54 19.89 -17.28
C VAL A 198 30.15 20.27 -18.68
N ASP A 199 30.20 19.33 -19.62
CA ASP A 199 29.58 19.48 -20.93
C ASP A 199 28.11 19.05 -20.83
N PHE A 200 27.22 20.01 -20.62
CA PHE A 200 25.79 19.73 -20.45
C PHE A 200 25.10 19.25 -21.73
N THR A 201 25.73 19.38 -22.91
CA THR A 201 25.17 18.86 -24.17
C THR A 201 25.00 17.34 -24.13
N GLN A 202 25.81 16.66 -23.32
CA GLN A 202 25.78 15.20 -23.16
C GLN A 202 24.57 14.70 -22.36
N PHE A 203 23.90 15.58 -21.60
CA PHE A 203 22.83 15.22 -20.67
C PHE A 203 21.44 15.65 -21.16
N SER A 204 21.33 16.00 -22.45
CA SER A 204 20.05 16.27 -23.10
C SER A 204 19.63 15.08 -23.96
N TYR A 205 18.47 14.50 -23.66
CA TYR A 205 17.88 13.41 -24.44
C TYR A 205 17.28 13.91 -25.76
N ASP A 206 16.53 15.01 -25.70
CA ASP A 206 16.07 15.71 -26.89
C ASP A 206 16.96 16.93 -27.11
N PRO A 207 17.93 16.88 -28.06
CA PRO A 207 18.87 17.96 -28.29
C PRO A 207 18.19 19.25 -28.80
N THR A 208 16.92 19.20 -29.20
CA THR A 208 16.13 20.37 -29.62
C THR A 208 15.41 21.05 -28.45
N SER A 209 15.26 20.36 -27.33
CA SER A 209 14.51 20.86 -26.17
C SER A 209 15.23 22.00 -25.43
N GLY A 210 16.56 22.10 -25.59
CA GLY A 210 17.37 23.06 -24.86
C GLY A 210 17.46 22.81 -23.36
N VAL A 211 17.02 21.63 -22.87
CA VAL A 211 17.05 21.29 -21.45
C VAL A 211 17.92 20.06 -21.17
N VAL A 212 18.64 20.11 -20.05
CA VAL A 212 19.24 18.93 -19.42
C VAL A 212 18.09 18.05 -18.91
N SER A 213 18.13 16.76 -19.24
CA SER A 213 17.00 15.86 -19.02
C SER A 213 16.68 15.71 -17.54
N LEU A 214 17.68 15.46 -16.70
CA LEU A 214 17.52 15.33 -15.26
C LEU A 214 18.82 15.70 -14.56
N MET A 215 18.74 16.54 -13.54
CA MET A 215 19.86 16.87 -12.67
C MET A 215 19.74 16.15 -11.32
N LEU A 216 20.83 15.59 -10.80
CA LEU A 216 20.88 15.10 -9.42
C LEU A 216 21.74 16.04 -8.57
N PHE A 217 21.25 16.43 -7.40
CA PHE A 217 22.01 17.16 -6.40
C PHE A 217 22.15 16.32 -5.13
N MET A 218 23.32 16.29 -4.54
CA MET A 218 23.56 15.59 -3.27
C MET A 218 24.15 16.53 -2.23
N GLN A 219 23.41 16.72 -1.13
CA GLN A 219 23.87 17.49 0.04
C GLN A 219 24.84 16.66 0.90
N PRO A 220 25.66 17.26 1.79
CA PRO A 220 26.70 16.54 2.52
C PRO A 220 26.19 15.75 3.74
N THR A 221 24.89 15.80 4.03
CA THR A 221 24.29 15.31 5.28
C THR A 221 23.23 14.24 5.02
N ILE A 222 22.65 13.70 6.11
CA ILE A 222 21.38 12.96 6.06
C ILE A 222 20.22 13.91 5.73
N GLY A 223 19.10 13.36 5.31
CA GLY A 223 17.95 14.16 4.86
C GLY A 223 17.11 14.73 5.98
N GLY A 224 16.44 15.85 5.71
CA GLY A 224 15.46 16.46 6.61
C GLY A 224 14.27 15.55 6.91
N GLU A 225 13.95 14.64 6.00
CA GLU A 225 12.91 13.61 6.15
C GLU A 225 13.20 12.63 7.30
N CYS A 226 14.43 12.57 7.81
CA CYS A 226 14.78 11.73 8.95
C CYS A 226 14.20 12.23 10.29
N GLY A 227 13.55 13.39 10.29
CA GLY A 227 12.84 13.96 11.43
C GLY A 227 13.74 14.37 12.60
N PRO A 228 13.18 14.96 13.67
CA PRO A 228 13.95 15.35 14.84
C PRO A 228 14.28 14.12 15.71
N LYS A 229 15.45 13.50 15.54
CA LYS A 229 15.87 12.35 16.38
C LYS A 229 16.25 12.77 17.83
N SER A 230 16.65 14.02 18.05
CA SER A 230 16.99 14.62 19.38
C SER A 230 17.49 16.08 19.30
N ALA A 231 17.74 16.61 18.09
CA ALA A 231 18.14 17.99 17.81
C ALA A 231 17.40 18.51 16.56
N PRO A 232 17.43 19.83 16.25
CA PRO A 232 16.81 20.37 15.04
C PRO A 232 17.55 19.83 13.80
N GLN A 233 17.00 18.79 13.18
CA GLN A 233 17.45 18.27 11.89
C GLN A 233 16.94 19.21 10.79
N ASN A 234 17.69 20.28 10.57
CA ASN A 234 17.36 21.33 9.61
C ASN A 234 18.09 21.16 8.27
N HIS A 235 18.48 19.92 7.94
CA HIS A 235 19.05 19.55 6.64
C HIS A 235 18.01 19.67 5.53
N LEU A 236 18.44 19.72 4.27
CA LEU A 236 17.49 19.76 3.16
C LEU A 236 16.68 18.48 3.11
N TRP A 237 15.40 18.60 2.80
CA TRP A 237 14.51 17.46 2.58
C TRP A 237 14.72 16.89 1.17
N ALA A 238 14.89 15.58 1.02
CA ALA A 238 15.03 14.98 -0.31
C ALA A 238 13.71 15.07 -1.11
N HIS A 239 13.76 15.53 -2.36
CA HIS A 239 12.58 15.74 -3.21
C HIS A 239 12.98 15.90 -4.68
N ARG A 240 12.01 15.74 -5.60
CA ARG A 240 12.11 16.33 -6.94
C ARG A 240 11.61 17.76 -6.99
N GLY A 241 12.06 18.52 -7.99
CA GLY A 241 11.52 19.82 -8.29
C GLY A 241 11.99 20.37 -9.64
N ALA A 242 11.60 21.60 -9.90
CA ALA A 242 12.04 22.37 -11.05
C ALA A 242 12.67 23.69 -10.59
N LEU A 243 13.79 24.06 -11.20
CA LEU A 243 14.45 25.34 -10.95
C LEU A 243 13.61 26.49 -11.53
N SER A 244 13.32 27.49 -10.69
CA SER A 244 12.63 28.71 -11.10
C SER A 244 13.37 29.95 -10.57
N PRO A 245 13.93 30.80 -11.46
CA PRO A 245 14.16 30.52 -12.88
C PRO A 245 15.12 29.33 -13.08
N ALA A 246 15.05 28.69 -14.24
CA ALA A 246 16.00 27.66 -14.66
C ALA A 246 17.44 28.21 -14.70
N TYR A 247 18.43 27.34 -14.50
CA TYR A 247 19.84 27.71 -14.63
C TYR A 247 20.26 27.67 -16.09
N LYS A 248 20.86 28.75 -16.59
CA LYS A 248 21.42 28.81 -17.95
C LYS A 248 22.89 28.41 -17.90
N THR A 249 23.22 27.30 -18.57
CA THR A 249 24.59 26.78 -18.67
C THR A 249 25.45 27.64 -19.61
N GLN A 250 26.75 27.36 -19.64
CA GLN A 250 27.69 27.92 -20.61
C GLN A 250 27.68 27.17 -21.95
N ASP A 251 27.04 26.01 -22.02
CA ASP A 251 26.95 25.19 -23.22
C ASP A 251 25.91 25.71 -24.19
N ALA A 252 26.36 26.02 -25.41
CA ALA A 252 25.49 26.46 -26.48
C ALA A 252 24.52 25.34 -26.89
N LEU A 253 23.26 25.70 -27.15
CA LEU A 253 22.28 24.77 -27.70
C LEU A 253 22.64 24.45 -29.17
N PRO A 254 22.94 23.19 -29.52
CA PRO A 254 23.32 22.83 -30.88
C PRO A 254 22.26 23.24 -31.91
N GLY A 255 22.67 24.00 -32.92
CA GLY A 255 21.77 24.48 -33.99
C GLY A 255 20.98 25.76 -33.67
N HIS A 256 21.14 26.34 -32.48
CA HIS A 256 20.41 27.54 -32.05
C HIS A 256 21.38 28.65 -31.56
N PRO A 257 21.95 29.48 -32.47
CA PRO A 257 22.93 30.50 -32.11
C PRO A 257 22.42 31.47 -31.03
N GLY A 258 23.23 31.69 -29.99
CA GLY A 258 22.91 32.58 -28.88
C GLY A 258 21.97 31.99 -27.83
N GLN A 259 21.51 30.75 -28.01
CA GLN A 259 20.78 29.99 -27.00
C GLN A 259 21.71 29.00 -26.29
N PHE A 260 21.41 28.71 -25.03
CA PHE A 260 22.21 27.87 -24.16
C PHE A 260 21.31 26.84 -23.49
N LEU A 261 21.88 25.67 -23.18
CA LEU A 261 21.16 24.64 -22.44
C LEU A 261 20.74 25.14 -21.05
N GLN A 262 19.60 24.66 -20.60
CA GLN A 262 19.03 25.00 -19.31
C GLN A 262 18.94 23.77 -18.40
N VAL A 263 19.37 23.93 -17.15
CA VAL A 263 19.05 22.97 -16.09
C VAL A 263 17.79 23.45 -15.40
N ARG A 264 16.75 22.62 -15.44
CA ARG A 264 15.45 22.92 -14.81
C ARG A 264 15.09 21.82 -13.82
N ASP A 265 14.82 20.62 -14.33
CA ASP A 265 14.26 19.53 -13.57
C ASP A 265 15.35 18.81 -12.76
N TYR A 266 15.14 18.65 -11.45
CA TYR A 266 16.14 18.12 -10.54
C TYR A 266 15.57 17.17 -9.48
N ILE A 267 16.41 16.22 -9.05
CA ILE A 267 16.25 15.47 -7.81
C ILE A 267 17.28 16.00 -6.83
N LEU A 268 16.84 16.31 -5.62
CA LEU A 268 17.71 16.57 -4.49
C LEU A 268 17.69 15.35 -3.57
N GLN A 269 18.88 14.86 -3.26
CA GLN A 269 19.08 13.71 -2.39
C GLN A 269 20.13 14.01 -1.31
N SER A 270 20.08 13.23 -0.25
CA SER A 270 21.11 13.23 0.79
C SER A 270 22.40 12.58 0.28
N GLY A 271 23.56 13.03 0.75
CA GLY A 271 24.86 12.41 0.45
C GLY A 271 25.17 11.24 1.38
N LEU A 272 24.52 11.23 2.55
CA LEU A 272 24.66 10.24 3.59
C LEU A 272 23.29 9.73 4.01
N GLY A 273 23.25 8.51 4.54
CA GLY A 273 22.01 7.88 5.02
C GLY A 273 22.20 6.44 5.47
N GLY A 274 23.27 5.78 5.02
CA GLY A 274 23.54 4.38 5.34
C GLY A 274 22.36 3.46 5.10
N SER A 275 22.31 2.34 5.79
CA SER A 275 21.29 1.33 5.48
C SER A 275 19.88 1.85 5.76
N ASP A 276 19.63 2.52 6.89
CA ASP A 276 18.27 2.97 7.23
C ASP A 276 17.89 4.34 6.64
N SER A 277 18.63 4.82 5.62
CA SER A 277 18.49 6.15 5.00
C SER A 277 18.71 7.35 5.93
N CYS A 278 18.89 7.12 7.23
CA CYS A 278 18.91 8.15 8.26
C CYS A 278 20.09 8.00 9.24
N THR A 279 21.17 7.35 8.81
CA THR A 279 22.44 7.20 9.54
C THR A 279 23.60 7.81 8.75
N GLY A 280 24.33 8.74 9.36
CA GLY A 280 25.37 9.53 8.69
C GLY A 280 26.72 8.83 8.44
N ALA A 281 26.80 7.50 8.53
CA ALA A 281 28.07 6.77 8.45
C ALA A 281 28.44 6.35 7.02
N ASP A 282 27.45 6.18 6.14
CA ASP A 282 27.61 5.59 4.81
C ASP A 282 26.80 6.37 3.76
N ILE A 283 27.19 6.21 2.49
CA ILE A 283 26.44 6.75 1.33
C ILE A 283 24.98 6.30 1.40
N MET A 284 24.06 7.16 1.00
CA MET A 284 22.64 6.83 1.11
C MET A 284 22.16 5.72 0.13
N PRO A 285 20.98 5.12 0.38
CA PRO A 285 20.34 4.11 -0.49
C PRO A 285 19.77 4.61 -1.82
N ILE A 286 19.79 3.81 -2.88
CA ILE A 286 19.24 4.23 -4.19
C ILE A 286 17.70 4.42 -4.24
N GLY A 287 16.97 4.08 -3.17
CA GLY A 287 15.51 4.05 -3.18
C GLY A 287 14.85 5.38 -3.49
N THR A 288 15.32 6.48 -2.89
CA THR A 288 14.74 7.82 -3.12
C THR A 288 14.97 8.28 -4.55
N VAL A 289 16.20 8.26 -5.07
CA VAL A 289 16.47 8.62 -6.47
C VAL A 289 15.69 7.73 -7.44
N ALA A 290 15.52 6.44 -7.13
CA ALA A 290 14.72 5.55 -7.95
C ALA A 290 13.24 5.95 -7.94
N HIS A 291 12.63 6.20 -6.78
CA HIS A 291 11.26 6.67 -6.69
C HIS A 291 11.05 7.98 -7.47
N GLU A 292 11.93 8.97 -7.25
CA GLU A 292 11.82 10.26 -7.91
C GLU A 292 12.02 10.18 -9.44
N THR A 293 12.83 9.23 -9.90
CA THR A 293 12.99 8.96 -11.34
C THR A 293 11.70 8.38 -11.95
N GLY A 294 10.89 7.65 -11.19
CA GLY A 294 9.54 7.24 -11.59
C GLY A 294 8.65 8.41 -12.00
N HIS A 295 8.66 9.50 -11.20
CA HIS A 295 7.99 10.75 -11.59
C HIS A 295 8.65 11.42 -12.79
N GLY A 296 9.92 11.16 -13.05
CA GLY A 296 10.62 11.55 -14.27
C GLY A 296 9.97 10.98 -15.53
N PHE A 297 9.38 9.79 -15.43
CA PHE A 297 8.53 9.22 -16.49
C PHE A 297 7.07 9.67 -16.42
N GLY A 298 6.74 10.52 -15.45
CA GLY A 298 5.40 11.04 -15.19
C GLY A 298 4.51 10.10 -14.38
N LEU A 299 5.04 9.01 -13.81
CA LEU A 299 4.24 8.17 -12.91
C LEU A 299 3.82 8.98 -11.68
N PRO A 300 2.58 8.82 -11.19
CA PRO A 300 2.14 9.40 -9.94
C PRO A 300 2.64 8.56 -8.75
N ASP A 301 2.57 9.15 -7.57
CA ASP A 301 2.53 8.43 -6.31
C ASP A 301 1.33 7.52 -6.24
N LEU A 302 1.59 6.36 -5.64
CA LEU A 302 0.62 5.33 -5.35
C LEU A 302 0.46 5.10 -3.84
N TYR A 303 1.17 5.86 -2.99
CA TYR A 303 0.70 6.09 -1.63
C TYR A 303 -0.40 7.16 -1.62
N ASP A 304 -1.23 7.18 -0.58
CA ASP A 304 -2.25 8.21 -0.43
C ASP A 304 -1.63 9.53 0.02
N THR A 305 -1.59 10.51 -0.88
CA THR A 305 -1.01 11.84 -0.63
C THR A 305 -1.83 12.69 0.35
N SER A 306 -3.03 12.23 0.74
CA SER A 306 -3.82 12.82 1.84
C SER A 306 -3.46 12.28 3.22
N ASP A 307 -2.56 11.28 3.30
CA ASP A 307 -2.18 10.55 4.51
C ASP A 307 -3.37 9.86 5.22
N SER A 308 -4.44 9.51 4.49
CA SER A 308 -5.61 8.81 5.05
C SER A 308 -5.43 7.28 5.05
N THR A 309 -4.70 6.74 4.08
CA THR A 309 -4.35 5.32 3.95
C THR A 309 -2.86 5.12 3.58
N GLU A 310 -2.37 3.89 3.49
CA GLU A 310 -1.00 3.59 3.02
C GLU A 310 -0.89 3.52 1.48
N GLY A 311 -2.03 3.63 0.77
CA GLY A 311 -2.15 3.34 -0.66
C GLY A 311 -1.66 1.92 -0.99
N VAL A 312 -0.73 1.78 -1.93
CA VAL A 312 -0.14 0.46 -2.28
C VAL A 312 0.95 -0.04 -1.32
N GLY A 313 1.28 0.73 -0.27
CA GLY A 313 2.30 0.35 0.69
C GLY A 313 3.68 0.07 0.06
N ARG A 314 4.42 -0.87 0.64
CA ARG A 314 5.77 -1.29 0.21
C ARG A 314 5.78 -2.14 -1.06
N TRP A 315 4.61 -2.52 -1.57
CA TRP A 315 4.49 -3.41 -2.72
C TRP A 315 4.85 -2.76 -4.06
N SER A 316 4.93 -1.42 -4.12
CA SER A 316 5.39 -0.68 -5.30
C SER A 316 6.44 0.37 -4.94
N LEU A 317 7.44 0.54 -5.82
CA LEU A 317 8.39 1.66 -5.77
C LEU A 317 7.68 3.01 -5.66
N MET A 318 6.58 3.20 -6.40
CA MET A 318 5.80 4.45 -6.40
C MET A 318 4.88 4.59 -5.16
N GLY A 319 4.84 3.59 -4.29
CA GLY A 319 4.27 3.68 -2.94
C GLY A 319 5.37 3.96 -1.91
N ALA A 320 5.43 3.14 -0.87
CA ALA A 320 6.51 3.15 0.12
C ALA A 320 7.66 2.19 -0.21
N GLY A 321 7.70 1.66 -1.44
CA GLY A 321 8.63 0.61 -1.86
C GLY A 321 10.09 1.03 -1.89
N ASN A 322 10.36 2.33 -2.02
CA ASN A 322 11.70 2.91 -1.86
C ASN A 322 12.32 2.65 -0.47
N PHE A 323 11.49 2.41 0.54
CA PHE A 323 11.89 2.09 1.91
C PHE A 323 11.58 0.62 2.30
N SER A 324 11.39 -0.28 1.32
CA SER A 324 11.21 -1.71 1.60
C SER A 324 12.48 -2.34 2.14
N SER A 325 13.63 -1.93 1.61
CA SER A 325 14.93 -2.30 2.16
C SER A 325 15.98 -1.23 1.88
N PRO A 326 16.89 -1.02 2.85
CA PRO A 326 18.09 -0.18 2.75
C PRO A 326 18.88 -0.13 1.45
N SER A 327 18.89 -1.18 0.64
CA SER A 327 19.70 -1.20 -0.58
C SER A 327 19.05 -2.00 -1.71
N SER A 328 17.78 -2.36 -1.53
CA SER A 328 16.97 -3.11 -2.49
C SER A 328 15.54 -2.58 -2.44
N PRO A 329 15.27 -1.44 -3.10
CA PRO A 329 13.91 -0.94 -3.22
C PRO A 329 12.98 -2.01 -3.81
N ALA A 330 11.70 -1.96 -3.48
CA ALA A 330 10.71 -2.74 -4.22
C ALA A 330 10.68 -2.28 -5.68
N ARG A 331 10.45 -3.23 -6.60
CA ARG A 331 10.13 -2.88 -7.99
C ARG A 331 8.84 -2.07 -8.07
N MET A 332 8.61 -1.44 -9.22
CA MET A 332 7.29 -0.91 -9.57
C MET A 332 6.27 -2.05 -9.70
N ASP A 333 5.02 -1.76 -9.33
CA ASP A 333 3.87 -2.64 -9.54
C ASP A 333 3.56 -2.86 -11.03
N ALA A 334 2.77 -3.90 -11.31
CA ALA A 334 2.34 -4.24 -12.66
C ALA A 334 1.66 -3.08 -13.41
N TRP A 335 0.87 -2.23 -12.73
CA TRP A 335 0.23 -1.10 -13.39
C TRP A 335 1.27 -0.07 -13.85
N SER A 336 2.15 0.37 -12.95
CA SER A 336 3.22 1.33 -13.25
C SER A 336 4.13 0.83 -14.39
N LEU A 337 4.55 -0.44 -14.34
CA LEU A 337 5.35 -1.05 -15.43
C LEU A 337 4.57 -1.11 -16.74
N SER A 338 3.26 -1.36 -16.69
CA SER A 338 2.41 -1.37 -17.88
C SER A 338 2.29 0.01 -18.51
N GLN A 339 2.47 1.10 -17.76
CA GLN A 339 2.47 2.46 -18.32
C GLN A 339 3.77 2.77 -19.08
N LEU A 340 4.89 2.15 -18.66
CA LEU A 340 6.20 2.32 -19.27
C LEU A 340 6.50 1.32 -20.38
N GLY A 341 5.71 0.25 -20.49
CA GLY A 341 5.97 -0.85 -21.44
C GLY A 341 7.08 -1.80 -21.00
N TRP A 342 7.31 -1.89 -19.69
CA TRP A 342 8.32 -2.75 -19.07
C TRP A 342 7.72 -4.03 -18.49
N VAL A 343 6.49 -4.36 -18.88
CA VAL A 343 5.83 -5.63 -18.54
C VAL A 343 5.00 -6.12 -19.73
N THR A 344 5.02 -7.43 -19.95
CA THR A 344 4.11 -8.13 -20.84
C THR A 344 2.74 -8.19 -20.19
N LEU A 345 1.76 -7.53 -20.81
CA LEU A 345 0.40 -7.53 -20.32
C LEU A 345 -0.41 -8.59 -21.09
N ALA A 346 -0.69 -9.72 -20.43
CA ALA A 346 -1.34 -10.87 -21.03
C ALA A 346 -2.84 -10.89 -20.67
N PRO A 347 -3.76 -10.71 -21.64
CA PRO A 347 -5.20 -10.68 -21.36
C PRO A 347 -5.75 -12.08 -21.11
N LEU A 348 -6.49 -12.26 -20.02
CA LEU A 348 -7.25 -13.47 -19.76
C LEU A 348 -8.72 -13.25 -20.09
N THR A 349 -9.20 -13.91 -21.15
CA THR A 349 -10.54 -13.69 -21.72
C THR A 349 -11.42 -14.94 -21.68
N THR A 350 -10.89 -16.05 -21.15
CA THR A 350 -11.61 -17.32 -21.02
C THR A 350 -11.45 -17.85 -19.59
N SER A 351 -12.47 -18.56 -19.10
CA SER A 351 -12.34 -19.32 -17.85
C SER A 351 -11.36 -20.47 -18.07
N GLY A 352 -10.50 -20.74 -17.08
CA GLY A 352 -9.48 -21.76 -17.25
C GLY A 352 -8.47 -21.81 -16.11
N THR A 353 -7.53 -22.75 -16.19
CA THR A 353 -6.38 -22.82 -15.28
C THR A 353 -5.20 -22.09 -15.91
N TYR A 354 -4.59 -21.19 -15.16
CA TYR A 354 -3.46 -20.38 -15.60
C TYR A 354 -2.29 -20.55 -14.65
N SER A 355 -1.08 -20.43 -15.20
CA SER A 355 0.17 -20.43 -14.43
C SER A 355 1.17 -19.46 -15.04
N PHE A 356 2.00 -18.86 -14.20
CA PHE A 356 3.01 -17.89 -14.63
C PHE A 356 4.13 -17.80 -13.59
N GLY A 357 5.34 -17.49 -14.07
CA GLY A 357 6.56 -17.42 -13.26
C GLY A 357 6.62 -16.16 -12.40
N ALA A 358 7.70 -16.02 -11.64
CA ALA A 358 7.92 -14.85 -10.79
C ALA A 358 7.97 -13.56 -11.62
N ALA A 359 7.40 -12.46 -11.11
CA ALA A 359 7.35 -11.19 -11.81
C ALA A 359 8.76 -10.64 -12.16
N PRO A 360 9.81 -10.77 -11.33
CA PRO A 360 11.18 -10.35 -11.67
C PRO A 360 11.82 -11.03 -12.87
N THR A 361 11.34 -12.20 -13.27
CA THR A 361 11.98 -13.01 -14.30
C THR A 361 11.08 -13.33 -15.48
N SER A 362 9.76 -13.33 -15.27
CA SER A 362 8.76 -13.58 -16.33
C SER A 362 8.24 -12.31 -16.99
N ASP A 363 8.37 -11.16 -16.30
CA ASP A 363 7.82 -9.86 -16.67
C ASP A 363 6.41 -9.92 -17.25
N THR A 364 5.58 -10.79 -16.67
CA THR A 364 4.22 -11.02 -17.12
C THR A 364 3.25 -10.61 -16.02
N ALA A 365 2.31 -9.74 -16.39
CA ALA A 365 1.13 -9.46 -15.60
C ALA A 365 -0.11 -9.91 -16.36
N PHE A 366 -1.03 -10.59 -15.67
CA PHE A 366 -2.30 -10.96 -16.29
C PHE A 366 -3.32 -9.84 -16.15
N LEU A 367 -3.95 -9.46 -17.27
CA LEU A 367 -5.04 -8.51 -17.32
C LEU A 367 -6.37 -9.26 -17.34
N VAL A 368 -7.18 -9.06 -16.30
CA VAL A 368 -8.53 -9.63 -16.20
C VAL A 368 -9.54 -8.49 -16.21
N ARG A 369 -10.48 -8.52 -17.14
CA ARG A 369 -11.52 -7.49 -17.24
C ARG A 369 -12.87 -8.00 -16.72
N PRO A 370 -13.65 -7.15 -16.03
CA PRO A 370 -15.03 -7.44 -15.72
C PRO A 370 -15.83 -7.77 -16.98
N THR A 371 -16.74 -8.74 -16.89
CA THR A 371 -17.62 -9.14 -18.00
C THR A 371 -18.97 -8.43 -17.96
N GLY A 372 -19.31 -7.78 -16.84
CA GLY A 372 -20.56 -7.04 -16.62
C GLY A 372 -20.47 -5.54 -16.95
N ALA A 373 -21.45 -4.78 -16.45
CA ALA A 373 -21.44 -3.32 -16.54
C ALA A 373 -20.18 -2.77 -15.84
N ASN A 374 -19.44 -1.90 -16.54
CA ASN A 374 -18.18 -1.38 -16.05
C ASN A 374 -18.01 0.10 -16.43
N PRO A 375 -18.81 1.01 -15.83
CA PRO A 375 -18.84 2.41 -16.21
C PRO A 375 -17.55 3.17 -15.84
N ARG A 376 -16.79 2.67 -14.86
CA ARG A 376 -15.55 3.29 -14.37
C ARG A 376 -14.29 2.74 -15.05
N GLY A 377 -14.44 1.78 -15.96
CA GLY A 377 -13.32 1.16 -16.68
C GLY A 377 -12.42 0.33 -15.78
N GLU A 378 -12.98 -0.33 -14.78
CA GLU A 378 -12.29 -1.10 -13.76
C GLU A 378 -11.72 -2.40 -14.32
N TYR A 379 -10.60 -2.88 -13.78
CA TYR A 379 -10.00 -4.17 -14.14
C TYR A 379 -9.06 -4.68 -13.06
N PHE A 380 -8.64 -5.94 -13.19
CA PHE A 380 -7.67 -6.56 -12.29
C PHE A 380 -6.36 -6.82 -13.00
N LEU A 381 -5.25 -6.56 -12.32
CA LEU A 381 -3.92 -7.03 -12.71
C LEU A 381 -3.45 -8.07 -11.71
N LEU A 382 -3.03 -9.23 -12.21
CA LEU A 382 -2.47 -10.29 -11.39
C LEU A 382 -0.96 -10.36 -11.58
N GLU A 383 -0.23 -10.32 -10.47
CA GLU A 383 1.23 -10.26 -10.44
C GLU A 383 1.77 -11.31 -9.47
N ASN A 384 2.74 -12.12 -9.91
CA ASN A 384 3.32 -13.17 -9.07
C ASN A 384 4.61 -12.67 -8.40
N ARG A 385 4.52 -12.16 -7.16
CA ARG A 385 5.65 -11.61 -6.43
C ARG A 385 6.32 -12.71 -5.62
N GLN A 386 7.61 -12.95 -5.85
CA GLN A 386 8.38 -14.04 -5.24
C GLN A 386 9.68 -13.51 -4.67
N ALA A 387 10.33 -14.24 -3.76
CA ALA A 387 11.60 -13.83 -3.18
C ALA A 387 12.78 -14.07 -4.16
N VAL A 388 12.73 -13.37 -5.30
CA VAL A 388 13.70 -13.41 -6.40
C VAL A 388 14.09 -11.96 -6.74
N ASP A 389 15.38 -11.73 -6.98
CA ASP A 389 15.94 -10.41 -7.29
C ASP A 389 15.46 -9.30 -6.35
N ALA A 390 14.97 -8.17 -6.87
CA ALA A 390 14.57 -6.99 -6.09
C ALA A 390 13.44 -7.30 -5.09
N ASP A 391 12.59 -8.28 -5.40
CA ASP A 391 11.51 -8.71 -4.51
C ASP A 391 11.99 -9.57 -3.34
N SER A 392 13.22 -10.11 -3.39
CA SER A 392 13.79 -10.87 -2.26
C SER A 392 13.78 -10.07 -0.96
N ALA A 393 14.12 -8.79 -1.05
CA ALA A 393 14.14 -7.90 0.11
C ALA A 393 12.73 -7.48 0.55
N LEU A 394 11.82 -7.27 -0.41
CA LEU A 394 10.42 -6.97 -0.15
C LEU A 394 9.71 -8.12 0.58
N ILE A 395 9.83 -9.35 0.07
CA ILE A 395 9.20 -10.53 0.69
C ILE A 395 9.80 -10.78 2.08
N ARG A 396 11.12 -10.58 2.26
CA ARG A 396 11.75 -10.65 3.58
C ARG A 396 11.15 -9.60 4.53
N ASN A 397 11.00 -8.35 4.07
CA ASN A 397 10.44 -7.27 4.87
C ASN A 397 8.99 -7.56 5.29
N ALA A 398 8.14 -7.97 4.34
CA ALA A 398 6.76 -8.38 4.60
C ALA A 398 6.69 -9.50 5.64
N CYS A 399 7.64 -10.45 5.58
CA CYS A 399 7.77 -11.53 6.55
C CYS A 399 8.19 -11.04 7.95
N GLN A 400 9.12 -10.08 8.02
CA GLN A 400 9.52 -9.46 9.29
C GLN A 400 8.35 -8.70 9.94
N VAL A 401 7.53 -8.01 9.15
CA VAL A 401 6.33 -7.31 9.62
C VAL A 401 5.33 -8.31 10.21
N TRP A 402 5.02 -9.39 9.47
CA TRP A 402 4.09 -10.42 9.92
C TRP A 402 4.51 -11.12 11.22
N TYR A 403 5.76 -11.60 11.28
CA TYR A 403 6.26 -12.36 12.43
C TYR A 403 6.86 -11.49 13.55
N GLN A 404 7.04 -10.19 13.33
CA GLN A 404 7.74 -9.26 14.23
C GLN A 404 9.13 -9.75 14.68
N ALA A 405 9.83 -10.41 13.77
CA ALA A 405 11.13 -10.99 14.04
C ALA A 405 12.17 -10.40 13.08
N PRO A 406 13.32 -9.90 13.55
CA PRO A 406 14.40 -9.47 12.66
C PRO A 406 14.90 -10.60 11.74
N MET A 407 14.84 -11.83 12.23
CA MET A 407 15.12 -13.06 11.48
C MET A 407 13.86 -13.94 11.45
N PRO A 408 12.88 -13.65 10.57
CA PRO A 408 11.66 -14.42 10.49
C PRO A 408 11.94 -15.77 9.81
N PRO A 409 11.04 -16.76 9.95
CA PRO A 409 11.04 -17.92 9.06
C PRO A 409 10.91 -17.45 7.60
N GLN A 410 11.26 -18.30 6.63
CA GLN A 410 11.11 -17.94 5.23
C GLN A 410 9.62 -17.90 4.85
N CYS A 411 9.11 -16.73 4.49
CA CYS A 411 7.80 -16.58 3.85
C CYS A 411 7.91 -16.91 2.36
N SER A 412 6.90 -17.59 1.82
CA SER A 412 6.69 -17.62 0.37
C SER A 412 6.16 -16.27 -0.09
N GLY A 413 6.48 -15.92 -1.34
CA GLY A 413 5.72 -14.89 -2.03
C GLY A 413 4.31 -15.39 -2.40
N GLY A 414 3.72 -14.76 -3.40
CA GLY A 414 2.42 -15.17 -3.91
C GLY A 414 1.88 -14.26 -5.00
N LEU A 415 0.62 -14.52 -5.33
CA LEU A 415 -0.18 -13.74 -6.25
C LEU A 415 -0.65 -12.45 -5.55
N LEU A 416 -0.26 -11.30 -6.05
CA LEU A 416 -0.93 -10.03 -5.78
C LEU A 416 -2.06 -9.83 -6.79
N ALA A 417 -3.21 -9.37 -6.32
CA ALA A 417 -4.34 -8.99 -7.14
C ALA A 417 -4.60 -7.49 -6.97
N TRP A 418 -4.25 -6.72 -8.00
CA TRP A 418 -4.45 -5.29 -8.05
C TRP A 418 -5.82 -4.99 -8.65
N HIS A 419 -6.66 -4.23 -7.93
CA HIS A 419 -7.86 -3.63 -8.48
C HIS A 419 -7.53 -2.24 -9.03
N VAL A 420 -7.87 -1.99 -10.29
CA VAL A 420 -7.55 -0.75 -10.99
C VAL A 420 -8.81 -0.02 -11.39
N ASP A 421 -8.93 1.24 -10.97
CA ASP A 421 -10.03 2.14 -11.33
C ASP A 421 -9.54 3.20 -12.34
N SER A 422 -9.86 2.97 -13.62
CA SER A 422 -9.38 3.84 -14.70
C SER A 422 -9.92 5.25 -14.62
N GLN A 423 -11.13 5.44 -14.09
CA GLN A 423 -11.73 6.75 -13.94
C GLN A 423 -10.98 7.57 -12.88
N GLN A 424 -10.70 6.97 -11.72
CA GLN A 424 -9.93 7.61 -10.65
C GLN A 424 -8.52 8.01 -11.14
N ILE A 425 -7.84 7.10 -11.85
CA ILE A 425 -6.53 7.38 -12.45
C ILE A 425 -6.60 8.54 -13.46
N ALA A 426 -7.60 8.56 -14.33
CA ALA A 426 -7.73 9.60 -15.34
C ALA A 426 -7.99 10.98 -14.72
N GLN A 427 -8.70 11.04 -13.59
CA GLN A 427 -9.04 12.28 -12.90
C GLN A 427 -7.90 12.81 -12.01
N HIS A 428 -7.06 11.93 -11.45
CA HIS A 428 -6.12 12.29 -10.38
C HIS A 428 -4.65 11.88 -10.61
N GLY A 429 -4.36 11.21 -11.72
CA GLY A 429 -3.03 10.71 -12.06
C GLY A 429 -2.16 11.70 -12.83
N PHE A 430 -1.67 11.26 -13.99
CA PHE A 430 -0.57 11.83 -14.79
C PHE A 430 -0.57 13.35 -15.05
N GLU A 431 -1.71 14.03 -14.96
CA GLU A 431 -1.86 15.42 -15.41
C GLU A 431 -2.44 16.37 -14.34
N PHE A 432 -3.01 15.88 -13.23
CA PHE A 432 -3.96 16.69 -12.44
C PHE A 432 -3.81 16.73 -10.92
N GLY A 433 -2.93 15.97 -10.28
CA GLY A 433 -2.80 16.19 -8.82
C GLY A 433 -2.04 15.18 -7.97
N ASN A 434 -1.42 14.16 -8.57
CA ASN A 434 -0.65 13.19 -7.81
C ASN A 434 -1.46 12.58 -6.64
N ALA A 435 -2.71 12.25 -6.91
CA ALA A 435 -3.72 11.91 -5.90
C ALA A 435 -4.50 10.65 -6.30
N VAL A 436 -3.85 9.74 -7.04
CA VAL A 436 -4.47 8.53 -7.61
C VAL A 436 -5.13 7.69 -6.52
N ASN A 437 -4.49 7.58 -5.37
CA ASN A 437 -4.97 6.79 -4.24
C ASN A 437 -5.47 7.67 -3.08
N ALA A 438 -5.84 8.93 -3.35
CA ALA A 438 -6.45 9.77 -2.34
C ALA A 438 -7.98 9.64 -2.34
N GLY A 439 -8.55 9.55 -1.14
CA GLY A 439 -10.00 9.46 -0.94
C GLY A 439 -10.53 8.02 -0.89
N PRO A 440 -11.87 7.84 -0.86
CA PRO A 440 -12.50 6.55 -0.61
C PRO A 440 -12.41 5.56 -1.77
N THR A 441 -11.94 6.00 -2.94
CA THR A 441 -11.72 5.15 -4.11
C THR A 441 -10.28 5.31 -4.55
N HIS A 442 -9.51 4.23 -4.46
CA HIS A 442 -8.15 4.18 -4.94
C HIS A 442 -8.13 3.87 -6.45
N GLY A 443 -7.24 4.55 -7.18
CA GLY A 443 -7.01 4.24 -8.60
C GLY A 443 -6.28 2.92 -8.78
N LEU A 444 -5.44 2.55 -7.82
CA LEU A 444 -4.78 1.26 -7.74
C LEU A 444 -4.78 0.76 -6.30
N GLU A 445 -5.45 -0.37 -6.08
CA GLU A 445 -5.64 -0.96 -4.75
C GLU A 445 -5.14 -2.41 -4.73
N LEU A 446 -4.49 -2.82 -3.64
CA LEU A 446 -4.12 -4.22 -3.43
C LEU A 446 -5.23 -4.93 -2.64
N LEU A 447 -5.78 -6.01 -3.18
CA LEU A 447 -6.77 -6.82 -2.48
C LEU A 447 -6.09 -7.78 -1.49
N GLN A 448 -5.87 -7.35 -0.25
CA GLN A 448 -5.06 -8.04 0.78
C GLN A 448 -5.64 -9.40 1.21
N ALA A 449 -4.94 -10.52 0.95
CA ALA A 449 -5.46 -11.87 1.13
C ALA A 449 -5.88 -12.24 2.57
N ASP A 450 -5.34 -11.56 3.57
CA ASP A 450 -5.66 -11.76 4.99
C ASP A 450 -6.91 -11.01 5.47
N ALA A 451 -7.47 -10.15 4.62
CA ALA A 451 -8.64 -9.32 4.87
C ALA A 451 -8.51 -8.34 6.06
N ARG A 452 -7.29 -7.96 6.44
CA ARG A 452 -7.07 -7.02 7.55
C ARG A 452 -7.20 -5.55 7.14
N GLY A 453 -7.05 -5.24 5.86
CA GLY A 453 -7.15 -3.86 5.36
C GLY A 453 -6.05 -2.96 5.92
N ASN A 454 -4.85 -3.50 6.19
CA ASN A 454 -3.74 -2.74 6.76
C ASN A 454 -3.21 -1.64 5.83
N LEU A 455 -3.43 -1.77 4.52
CA LEU A 455 -3.08 -0.74 3.56
C LEU A 455 -4.14 0.37 3.50
N ASP A 456 -5.39 0.07 3.85
CA ASP A 456 -6.50 1.04 3.88
C ASP A 456 -6.70 1.68 5.26
N ALA A 457 -5.96 1.21 6.26
CA ALA A 457 -6.02 1.75 7.61
C ALA A 457 -5.28 3.09 7.74
N ASN A 458 -5.70 3.90 8.72
CA ASN A 458 -5.06 5.18 9.02
C ASN A 458 -3.56 4.98 9.32
N PRO A 459 -2.64 5.58 8.54
CA PRO A 459 -1.19 5.45 8.72
C PRO A 459 -0.67 5.90 10.09
N ASN A 460 -1.46 6.63 10.87
CA ASN A 460 -1.11 7.07 12.22
C ASN A 460 -1.46 6.05 13.32
N ILE A 461 -2.22 5.00 12.98
CA ILE A 461 -2.62 3.93 13.91
C ILE A 461 -1.79 2.69 13.57
N LEU A 462 -0.70 2.47 14.29
CA LEU A 462 0.24 1.36 14.03
C LEU A 462 -0.10 0.13 14.87
N CYS A 463 0.16 -1.05 14.33
CA CYS A 463 0.13 -2.28 15.11
C CYS A 463 1.28 -3.21 14.79
N THR A 464 1.76 -3.83 15.86
CA THR A 464 2.78 -4.87 15.87
C THR A 464 2.33 -5.85 16.96
N PRO A 465 1.72 -7.00 16.61
CA PRO A 465 1.58 -7.58 15.26
C PRO A 465 0.56 -6.86 14.38
N PRO A 466 0.62 -7.10 13.05
CA PRO A 466 -0.45 -6.68 12.15
C PRO A 466 -1.81 -7.24 12.59
N ALA A 467 -2.83 -6.39 12.58
CA ALA A 467 -4.19 -6.68 13.00
C ALA A 467 -5.17 -5.82 12.18
N ALA A 468 -6.46 -6.17 12.15
CA ALA A 468 -7.43 -5.32 11.46
C ALA A 468 -7.56 -3.95 12.16
N GLY A 469 -7.69 -2.87 11.37
CA GLY A 469 -7.93 -1.51 11.88
C GLY A 469 -6.68 -0.69 12.21
N CYS A 470 -5.50 -1.14 11.81
CA CYS A 470 -4.22 -0.45 11.99
C CYS A 470 -3.35 -0.66 10.75
N ALA A 471 -2.30 0.14 10.57
CA ALA A 471 -1.54 0.21 9.34
C ALA A 471 -0.12 -0.33 9.50
N ASP A 472 0.38 -1.03 8.47
CA ASP A 472 1.71 -1.67 8.49
C ASP A 472 2.55 -1.51 7.21
N ARG A 473 2.00 -0.86 6.19
CA ARG A 473 2.59 -0.66 4.85
C ARG A 473 2.79 -1.96 4.05
N GLY A 474 2.13 -3.04 4.43
CA GLY A 474 2.14 -4.34 3.75
C GLY A 474 2.90 -5.41 4.54
N ASP A 475 2.37 -6.62 4.50
CA ASP A 475 2.86 -7.76 5.26
C ASP A 475 2.73 -9.09 4.50
N ALA A 476 3.27 -10.18 5.05
CA ALA A 476 3.27 -11.48 4.36
C ALA A 476 1.88 -12.12 4.21
N GLY A 477 0.85 -11.54 4.84
CA GLY A 477 -0.56 -11.90 4.71
C GLY A 477 -1.24 -11.33 3.47
N ASP A 478 -0.65 -10.34 2.81
CA ASP A 478 -1.22 -9.72 1.60
C ASP A 478 -1.29 -10.63 0.36
N PRO A 479 -0.25 -11.43 0.02
CA PRO A 479 -0.27 -12.26 -1.19
C PRO A 479 -1.12 -13.53 -1.07
N TYR A 480 -1.71 -14.00 -2.17
CA TYR A 480 -2.43 -15.28 -2.25
C TYR A 480 -1.53 -16.44 -2.74
N PRO A 481 -1.66 -17.66 -2.20
CA PRO A 481 -2.31 -17.93 -0.93
C PRO A 481 -1.45 -17.47 0.25
N GLY A 482 -0.17 -17.13 0.01
CA GLY A 482 0.75 -16.53 0.98
C GLY A 482 0.81 -17.30 2.29
N VAL A 483 1.07 -16.58 3.38
CA VAL A 483 1.10 -17.16 4.73
C VAL A 483 -0.29 -17.48 5.29
N THR A 484 -1.34 -16.88 4.72
CA THR A 484 -2.74 -17.10 5.14
C THR A 484 -3.35 -18.36 4.56
N GLN A 485 -2.68 -18.96 3.57
CA GLN A 485 -3.17 -20.07 2.77
C GLN A 485 -4.52 -19.80 2.07
N ASN A 486 -4.88 -18.52 1.84
CA ASN A 486 -6.15 -18.16 1.23
C ASN A 486 -6.15 -18.50 -0.28
N PRO A 487 -6.90 -19.51 -0.76
CA PRO A 487 -6.80 -19.93 -2.15
C PRO A 487 -7.83 -19.23 -3.05
N THR A 488 -8.59 -18.25 -2.54
CA THR A 488 -9.77 -17.73 -3.22
C THR A 488 -9.93 -16.22 -3.11
N LEU A 489 -10.22 -15.58 -4.24
CA LEU A 489 -10.62 -14.20 -4.37
C LEU A 489 -11.81 -14.12 -5.34
N THR A 490 -13.01 -13.95 -4.80
CA THR A 490 -14.25 -13.88 -5.57
C THR A 490 -15.13 -12.76 -5.03
N LEU A 491 -16.28 -12.51 -5.63
CA LEU A 491 -17.22 -11.52 -5.09
C LEU A 491 -17.72 -11.87 -3.66
N PHE A 492 -17.55 -13.12 -3.21
CA PHE A 492 -18.12 -13.63 -1.96
C PHE A 492 -17.09 -13.89 -0.84
N THR A 493 -15.82 -13.62 -1.13
CA THR A 493 -14.74 -13.68 -0.15
C THR A 493 -14.61 -12.35 0.59
N ASN A 494 -13.73 -12.29 1.59
CA ASN A 494 -13.23 -11.04 2.13
C ASN A 494 -11.70 -11.15 2.10
N PRO A 495 -10.97 -10.27 1.39
CA PRO A 495 -11.49 -9.25 0.46
C PRO A 495 -12.20 -9.88 -0.75
N ASN A 496 -12.85 -9.06 -1.58
CA ASN A 496 -13.63 -9.53 -2.73
C ASN A 496 -13.25 -8.81 -4.03
N THR A 497 -13.83 -9.26 -5.14
CA THR A 497 -13.64 -8.67 -6.47
C THR A 497 -14.68 -7.58 -6.80
N ALA A 498 -15.42 -7.04 -5.82
CA ALA A 498 -16.46 -6.06 -6.09
C ALA A 498 -15.90 -4.83 -6.80
N LEU A 499 -16.69 -4.31 -7.74
CA LEU A 499 -16.37 -3.06 -8.41
C LEU A 499 -16.79 -1.87 -7.54
N ASN A 500 -16.05 -0.77 -7.61
CA ASN A 500 -16.33 0.51 -6.97
C ASN A 500 -17.67 1.10 -7.43
N SER A 501 -18.11 0.76 -8.64
CA SER A 501 -19.44 1.08 -9.15
C SER A 501 -20.58 0.29 -8.48
N GLY A 502 -20.27 -0.74 -7.69
CA GLY A 502 -21.23 -1.69 -7.12
C GLY A 502 -21.75 -2.72 -8.14
N ALA A 503 -21.29 -2.66 -9.39
CA ALA A 503 -21.65 -3.62 -10.43
C ALA A 503 -20.96 -4.97 -10.21
N CYS A 504 -21.57 -6.02 -10.77
CA CYS A 504 -21.00 -7.35 -10.69
C CYS A 504 -19.77 -7.49 -11.59
N PRO A 505 -18.62 -7.89 -11.03
CA PRO A 505 -17.39 -7.98 -11.79
C PRO A 505 -17.47 -9.11 -12.84
N GLY A 506 -18.15 -10.22 -12.52
CA GLY A 506 -18.14 -11.42 -13.34
C GLY A 506 -16.76 -12.09 -13.35
N VAL A 507 -16.00 -11.92 -12.26
CA VAL A 507 -14.61 -12.35 -12.12
C VAL A 507 -14.43 -13.03 -10.76
N GLY A 508 -14.05 -14.30 -10.82
CA GLY A 508 -13.61 -15.07 -9.65
C GLY A 508 -12.28 -15.75 -9.93
N ILE A 509 -11.41 -15.76 -8.91
CA ILE A 509 -10.11 -16.43 -8.94
C ILE A 509 -10.08 -17.40 -7.77
N ASP A 510 -9.83 -18.67 -8.04
CA ASP A 510 -9.75 -19.69 -7.00
C ASP A 510 -8.63 -20.70 -7.26
N SER A 511 -8.51 -21.67 -6.35
CA SER A 511 -7.49 -22.72 -6.42
C SER A 511 -6.07 -22.14 -6.52
N ILE A 512 -5.86 -20.94 -5.93
CA ILE A 512 -4.60 -20.23 -5.98
C ILE A 512 -3.57 -21.04 -5.19
N SER A 513 -2.47 -21.41 -5.84
CA SER A 513 -1.47 -22.31 -5.26
C SER A 513 -0.07 -22.02 -5.80
N GLN A 514 0.92 -22.10 -4.91
CA GLN A 514 2.33 -22.16 -5.30
C GLN A 514 2.62 -23.53 -5.90
N VAL A 515 3.09 -23.57 -7.14
CA VAL A 515 3.48 -24.82 -7.84
C VAL A 515 4.96 -25.10 -7.63
N LEU A 516 5.80 -24.08 -7.84
CA LEU A 516 7.24 -24.15 -7.62
C LEU A 516 7.67 -23.02 -6.67
N PRO A 517 8.37 -23.29 -5.56
CA PRO A 517 8.81 -22.25 -4.63
C PRO A 517 9.61 -21.15 -5.32
N ASN A 518 9.30 -19.90 -4.99
CA ASN A 518 9.93 -18.71 -5.57
C ASN A 518 9.79 -18.58 -7.10
N ASP A 519 8.85 -19.30 -7.72
CA ASP A 519 8.65 -19.25 -9.16
C ASP A 519 7.16 -19.40 -9.48
N VAL A 520 6.74 -20.52 -10.06
CA VAL A 520 5.43 -20.67 -10.68
C VAL A 520 4.28 -20.64 -9.66
N MET A 521 3.35 -19.71 -9.89
CA MET A 521 2.02 -19.68 -9.29
C MET A 521 0.98 -20.23 -10.27
N ARG A 522 -0.08 -20.84 -9.74
CA ARG A 522 -1.24 -21.33 -10.49
C ARG A 522 -2.53 -20.87 -9.85
N PHE A 523 -3.54 -20.59 -10.67
CA PHE A 523 -4.91 -20.31 -10.24
C PHE A 523 -5.92 -20.76 -11.30
N VAL A 524 -7.19 -20.81 -10.92
CA VAL A 524 -8.33 -21.00 -11.82
C VAL A 524 -9.08 -19.68 -11.92
N LEU A 525 -9.25 -19.19 -13.15
CA LEU A 525 -10.07 -18.03 -13.47
C LEU A 525 -11.47 -18.47 -13.87
N ARG A 526 -12.47 -17.77 -13.35
CA ARG A 526 -13.88 -17.88 -13.73
C ARG A 526 -14.36 -16.53 -14.24
N LEU A 527 -14.80 -16.50 -15.50
CA LEU A 527 -15.38 -15.33 -16.16
C LEU A 527 -16.86 -15.56 -16.46
N GLY A 528 -17.64 -14.47 -16.45
CA GLY A 528 -19.07 -14.50 -16.75
C GLY A 528 -19.92 -15.26 -15.72
N GLY A 529 -19.30 -15.59 -14.59
CA GLY A 529 -19.77 -16.61 -13.64
C GLY A 529 -20.13 -16.09 -12.25
N ASP A 530 -20.28 -14.78 -12.06
CA ASP A 530 -20.86 -14.29 -10.80
C ASP A 530 -22.37 -14.47 -10.86
N SER A 531 -22.75 -15.74 -10.76
CA SER A 531 -24.10 -16.18 -10.47
C SER A 531 -24.57 -15.50 -9.19
N LEU A 532 -25.88 -15.28 -9.10
CA LEU A 532 -26.54 -14.84 -7.87
C LEU A 532 -25.89 -15.48 -6.64
N ALA A 533 -25.70 -14.70 -5.57
CA ALA A 533 -25.11 -15.18 -4.35
C ALA A 533 -25.58 -14.44 -3.10
N VAL A 534 -25.41 -15.10 -1.96
CA VAL A 534 -25.64 -14.54 -0.63
C VAL A 534 -24.40 -13.73 -0.21
N ALA A 535 -24.49 -12.41 -0.28
CA ALA A 535 -23.45 -11.46 0.09
C ALA A 535 -23.32 -11.29 1.62
N THR A 536 -24.28 -11.75 2.40
CA THR A 536 -24.19 -11.70 3.87
C THR A 536 -23.01 -12.51 4.41
N ALA A 537 -22.25 -11.91 5.32
CA ALA A 537 -21.16 -12.56 6.05
C ALA A 537 -21.65 -13.86 6.75
N PRO A 538 -20.82 -14.91 6.84
CA PRO A 538 -21.23 -16.21 7.34
C PRO A 538 -21.59 -16.22 8.83
N ARG A 539 -21.22 -15.16 9.57
CA ARG A 539 -21.57 -14.96 10.98
C ARG A 539 -22.37 -13.68 11.10
N LEU A 540 -23.61 -13.79 11.59
CA LEU A 540 -24.46 -12.65 11.85
C LEU A 540 -24.12 -12.00 13.20
N GLY A 541 -24.46 -10.72 13.35
CA GLY A 541 -24.39 -10.04 14.65
C GLY A 541 -25.18 -10.82 15.70
N ALA A 542 -24.63 -10.96 16.91
CA ALA A 542 -25.24 -11.76 17.97
C ALA A 542 -26.63 -11.23 18.34
N ALA A 543 -27.56 -12.13 18.62
CA ALA A 543 -28.88 -11.80 19.15
C ALA A 543 -28.92 -11.99 20.67
N GLN A 544 -29.84 -11.30 21.33
CA GLN A 544 -30.11 -11.48 22.75
C GLN A 544 -31.42 -12.25 22.93
N TRP A 545 -31.39 -13.24 23.80
CA TRP A 545 -32.56 -14.05 24.15
C TRP A 545 -33.68 -13.15 24.70
N GLY A 546 -34.89 -13.30 24.17
CA GLY A 546 -36.07 -12.51 24.51
C GLY A 546 -36.14 -11.10 23.89
N TYR A 547 -35.05 -10.60 23.29
CA TYR A 547 -34.99 -9.26 22.69
C TYR A 547 -35.28 -9.31 21.19
N SER A 548 -35.88 -8.24 20.67
CA SER A 548 -36.08 -8.06 19.24
C SER A 548 -34.75 -8.12 18.48
N TYR A 549 -34.76 -8.89 17.39
CA TYR A 549 -33.68 -9.01 16.44
C TYR A 549 -34.22 -8.67 15.06
N SER A 550 -33.47 -7.91 14.28
CA SER A 550 -33.79 -7.59 12.90
C SER A 550 -32.50 -7.43 12.11
N MET A 551 -32.31 -8.27 11.10
CA MET A 551 -31.15 -8.25 10.22
C MET A 551 -31.59 -8.52 8.79
N THR A 552 -31.23 -7.65 7.85
CA THR A 552 -31.49 -7.87 6.42
C THR A 552 -30.34 -8.62 5.79
N LEU A 553 -30.62 -9.78 5.20
CA LEU A 553 -29.68 -10.53 4.38
C LEU A 553 -29.48 -9.82 3.04
N ALA A 554 -28.26 -9.83 2.54
CA ALA A 554 -27.85 -9.20 1.31
C ALA A 554 -27.53 -10.29 0.28
N ALA A 555 -27.96 -10.04 -0.97
CA ALA A 555 -27.57 -10.82 -2.12
C ALA A 555 -26.91 -9.89 -3.15
N ALA A 556 -26.05 -10.47 -3.98
CA ALA A 556 -25.36 -9.78 -5.05
C ALA A 556 -25.47 -10.58 -6.35
N CYS A 557 -25.40 -9.85 -7.47
CA CYS A 557 -25.51 -10.38 -8.82
C CYS A 557 -26.80 -11.10 -9.14
N GLY A 558 -26.88 -11.67 -10.34
CA GLY A 558 -28.16 -12.08 -10.90
C GLY A 558 -28.95 -10.92 -11.49
N ALA A 559 -30.15 -11.23 -11.97
CA ALA A 559 -31.05 -10.29 -12.63
C ALA A 559 -32.43 -10.34 -11.99
N GLY A 560 -33.07 -9.19 -11.78
CA GLY A 560 -34.42 -9.11 -11.19
C GLY A 560 -34.42 -8.85 -9.68
N SER A 561 -35.50 -9.23 -9.02
CA SER A 561 -35.69 -9.01 -7.58
C SER A 561 -35.30 -10.23 -6.76
N TYR A 562 -34.54 -10.04 -5.69
CA TYR A 562 -34.13 -11.12 -4.81
C TYR A 562 -35.29 -11.58 -3.91
N THR A 563 -35.56 -12.89 -3.93
CA THR A 563 -36.53 -13.56 -3.07
C THR A 563 -35.81 -14.61 -2.23
N TRP A 564 -35.94 -14.52 -0.91
CA TRP A 564 -35.33 -15.45 0.04
C TRP A 564 -36.30 -16.55 0.43
N ALA A 565 -35.78 -17.76 0.59
CA ALA A 565 -36.54 -18.89 1.11
C ALA A 565 -36.11 -19.22 2.55
N PRO A 566 -37.03 -19.75 3.39
CA PRO A 566 -36.68 -20.30 4.68
C PRO A 566 -35.52 -21.30 4.60
N PRO A 567 -34.75 -21.50 5.69
CA PRO A 567 -33.59 -22.37 5.64
C PRO A 567 -33.93 -23.79 5.19
N ASP A 568 -33.16 -24.31 4.24
CA ASP A 568 -33.34 -25.66 3.68
C ASP A 568 -32.45 -26.72 4.37
N SER A 569 -31.60 -26.28 5.31
CA SER A 569 -30.88 -27.14 6.26
C SER A 569 -30.52 -26.35 7.52
N GLY A 570 -30.47 -27.03 8.67
CA GLY A 570 -30.41 -26.37 9.98
C GLY A 570 -31.70 -25.61 10.31
N ALA A 571 -31.69 -24.85 11.40
CA ALA A 571 -32.83 -24.03 11.81
C ALA A 571 -32.36 -22.66 12.31
N LEU A 572 -33.18 -21.63 12.06
CA LEU A 572 -33.05 -20.36 12.76
C LEU A 572 -33.26 -20.58 14.27
N PRO A 573 -32.71 -19.72 15.15
CA PRO A 573 -33.07 -19.74 16.56
C PRO A 573 -34.60 -19.70 16.72
N PRO A 574 -35.19 -20.52 17.60
CA PRO A 574 -36.62 -20.48 17.89
C PRO A 574 -37.08 -19.06 18.20
N GLY A 575 -38.20 -18.62 17.60
CA GLY A 575 -38.70 -17.25 17.72
C GLY A 575 -38.16 -16.25 16.69
N LEU A 576 -37.27 -16.66 15.78
CA LEU A 576 -36.88 -15.91 14.58
C LEU A 576 -37.46 -16.53 13.31
N ALA A 577 -37.77 -15.69 12.33
CA ALA A 577 -38.21 -16.07 10.99
C ALA A 577 -37.46 -15.29 9.91
N LEU A 578 -37.31 -15.88 8.72
CA LEU A 578 -36.78 -15.23 7.53
C LEU A 578 -37.93 -14.88 6.59
N ALA A 579 -38.12 -13.58 6.35
CA ALA A 579 -39.06 -13.08 5.35
C ALA A 579 -38.51 -13.23 3.92
N ALA A 580 -39.40 -13.27 2.93
CA ALA A 580 -39.02 -13.35 1.51
C ALA A 580 -38.19 -12.14 1.03
N THR A 581 -38.29 -11.00 1.72
CA THR A 581 -37.46 -9.80 1.50
C THR A 581 -36.03 -9.93 2.02
N GLY A 582 -35.69 -11.05 2.67
CA GLY A 582 -34.37 -11.27 3.26
C GLY A 582 -34.23 -10.84 4.72
N VAL A 583 -35.28 -10.33 5.35
CA VAL A 583 -35.23 -9.89 6.75
C VAL A 583 -35.35 -11.10 7.69
N VAL A 584 -34.30 -11.38 8.46
CA VAL A 584 -34.35 -12.27 9.62
C VAL A 584 -34.80 -11.44 10.82
N SER A 585 -35.99 -11.72 11.36
CA SER A 585 -36.52 -10.97 12.50
C SER A 585 -37.37 -11.79 13.45
N GLY A 586 -37.58 -11.25 14.64
CA GLY A 586 -38.35 -11.87 15.73
C GLY A 586 -37.66 -11.63 17.08
N ALA A 587 -37.89 -12.48 18.07
CA ALA A 587 -37.00 -12.54 19.23
C ALA A 587 -36.70 -13.99 19.59
N PRO A 588 -35.43 -14.32 19.76
CA PRO A 588 -35.05 -15.70 19.98
C PRO A 588 -35.45 -16.16 21.38
N THR A 589 -35.97 -17.38 21.50
CA THR A 589 -36.44 -17.99 22.75
C THR A 589 -35.55 -19.11 23.24
N ASP A 590 -34.39 -19.34 22.62
CA ASP A 590 -33.32 -20.22 23.14
C ASP A 590 -31.93 -19.58 22.96
N THR A 591 -31.00 -19.91 23.86
CA THR A 591 -29.59 -19.52 23.75
C THR A 591 -28.78 -20.58 23.03
N GLY A 592 -27.67 -20.19 22.41
CA GLY A 592 -26.79 -21.13 21.71
C GLY A 592 -26.24 -20.57 20.40
N THR A 593 -25.59 -21.45 19.64
CA THR A 593 -25.09 -21.14 18.30
C THR A 593 -25.90 -21.94 17.29
N PHE A 594 -26.59 -21.24 16.39
CA PHE A 594 -27.47 -21.83 15.40
C PHE A 594 -26.84 -21.67 14.02
N THR A 595 -26.65 -22.79 13.31
CA THR A 595 -26.16 -22.81 11.93
C THR A 595 -27.29 -23.25 11.00
N PHE A 596 -27.58 -22.45 9.98
CA PHE A 596 -28.68 -22.67 9.04
C PHE A 596 -28.28 -22.22 7.63
N ARG A 597 -28.79 -22.89 6.59
CA ARG A 597 -28.50 -22.55 5.20
C ARG A 597 -29.67 -21.80 4.59
N VAL A 598 -29.42 -20.55 4.19
CA VAL A 598 -30.40 -19.73 3.48
C VAL A 598 -30.28 -19.92 1.98
N SER A 599 -31.39 -19.67 1.27
CA SER A 599 -31.43 -19.68 -0.19
C SER A 599 -32.03 -18.36 -0.70
N VAL A 600 -31.46 -17.81 -1.77
CA VAL A 600 -31.97 -16.64 -2.49
C VAL A 600 -32.13 -16.97 -3.96
N THR A 601 -33.20 -16.50 -4.59
CA THR A 601 -33.44 -16.58 -6.03
C THR A 601 -33.66 -15.20 -6.62
N ASP A 602 -33.18 -14.98 -7.84
CA ASP A 602 -33.44 -13.77 -8.64
C ASP A 602 -34.58 -13.98 -9.65
N GLY A 603 -35.18 -15.18 -9.65
CA GLY A 603 -36.19 -15.64 -10.62
C GLY A 603 -35.63 -16.55 -11.71
N THR A 604 -34.30 -16.58 -11.89
CA THR A 604 -33.60 -17.40 -12.90
C THR A 604 -32.53 -18.30 -12.29
N GLN A 605 -31.85 -17.83 -11.25
CA GLN A 605 -30.75 -18.48 -10.55
C GLN A 605 -31.10 -18.65 -9.08
N THR A 606 -30.47 -19.61 -8.41
CA THR A 606 -30.63 -19.82 -6.98
C THR A 606 -29.28 -20.01 -6.32
N ALA A 607 -29.04 -19.25 -5.26
CA ALA A 607 -27.84 -19.31 -4.46
C ALA A 607 -28.14 -19.75 -3.04
N ARG A 608 -27.18 -20.43 -2.41
CA ARG A 608 -27.30 -20.93 -1.05
C ARG A 608 -26.05 -20.61 -0.24
N ARG A 609 -26.22 -20.30 1.05
CA ARG A 609 -25.09 -20.11 1.97
C ARG A 609 -25.47 -20.50 3.39
N SER A 610 -24.56 -21.20 4.07
CA SER A 610 -24.69 -21.49 5.50
C SER A 610 -24.28 -20.27 6.31
N LEU A 611 -25.15 -19.82 7.20
CA LEU A 611 -24.96 -18.71 8.13
C LEU A 611 -25.00 -19.23 9.57
N THR A 612 -24.36 -18.49 10.48
CA THR A 612 -24.36 -18.80 11.90
C THR A 612 -24.81 -17.58 12.72
N LEU A 613 -25.71 -17.79 13.67
CA LEU A 613 -26.19 -16.78 14.62
C LEU A 613 -25.99 -17.27 16.05
N ARG A 614 -25.29 -16.47 16.86
CA ARG A 614 -25.13 -16.72 18.29
C ARG A 614 -26.20 -15.94 19.06
N VAL A 615 -26.96 -16.65 19.88
CA VAL A 615 -27.91 -16.07 20.82
C VAL A 615 -27.34 -16.18 22.23
N VAL A 616 -27.25 -15.04 22.93
CA VAL A 616 -26.76 -14.96 24.31
C VAL A 616 -27.85 -14.42 25.24
N GLU A 617 -27.72 -14.68 26.54
CA GLU A 617 -28.56 -13.98 27.51
C GLU A 617 -28.18 -12.49 27.59
N PRO A 618 -29.16 -11.58 27.71
CA PRO A 618 -28.90 -10.19 28.01
C PRO A 618 -28.42 -10.01 29.46
N THR A 619 -27.35 -9.23 29.63
CA THR A 619 -26.87 -8.82 30.95
C THR A 619 -27.65 -7.59 31.43
N LEU A 620 -28.39 -7.73 32.53
CA LEU A 620 -29.10 -6.63 33.19
C LEU A 620 -28.49 -6.35 34.56
N ALA A 621 -28.33 -5.07 34.91
CA ALA A 621 -27.98 -4.66 36.27
C ALA A 621 -29.24 -4.56 37.14
N LEU A 622 -29.10 -4.81 38.45
CA LEU A 622 -30.21 -4.73 39.40
C LEU A 622 -30.98 -3.40 39.30
N GLN A 623 -30.26 -2.28 39.21
CA GLN A 623 -30.86 -0.95 39.08
C GLN A 623 -31.70 -0.79 37.81
N GLN A 624 -31.31 -1.44 36.70
CA GLN A 624 -32.05 -1.40 35.44
C GLN A 624 -33.35 -2.20 35.54
N VAL A 625 -33.33 -3.33 36.26
CA VAL A 625 -34.52 -4.15 36.50
C VAL A 625 -35.50 -3.43 37.42
N LEU A 626 -35.01 -2.83 38.51
CA LEU A 626 -35.85 -2.09 39.47
C LEU A 626 -36.47 -0.82 38.88
N ALA A 627 -35.85 -0.24 37.85
CA ALA A 627 -36.39 0.92 37.14
C ALA A 627 -37.56 0.57 36.20
N LEU A 628 -37.76 -0.72 35.88
CA LEU A 628 -38.92 -1.16 35.12
C LEU A 628 -40.11 -1.20 36.08
N GLY A 629 -41.01 -0.21 36.01
CA GLY A 629 -42.18 -0.15 36.90
C GLY A 629 -42.98 -1.47 36.92
N PHE A 630 -43.33 -1.95 38.11
CA PHE A 630 -44.06 -3.20 38.33
C PHE A 630 -45.54 -3.09 37.92
N GLN A 631 -46.09 -4.16 37.34
CA GLN A 631 -47.48 -4.26 36.85
C GLN A 631 -47.81 -3.44 35.59
N GLY A 632 -47.13 -3.75 34.49
CA GLY A 632 -47.56 -3.35 33.14
C GLY A 632 -47.57 -4.56 32.21
N SER A 633 -48.38 -4.51 31.14
CA SER A 633 -48.15 -5.39 30.01
C SER A 633 -46.70 -5.25 29.54
N ALA A 634 -46.08 -6.33 29.09
CA ALA A 634 -44.83 -6.27 28.35
C ALA A 634 -45.20 -6.10 26.87
N PRO A 635 -45.43 -4.87 26.36
CA PRO A 635 -45.72 -4.70 24.95
C PRO A 635 -44.56 -5.28 24.14
N ALA A 636 -44.84 -5.74 22.92
CA ALA A 636 -43.84 -6.35 22.04
C ALA A 636 -42.63 -5.43 21.74
N SER A 637 -42.72 -4.14 22.07
CA SER A 637 -41.65 -3.14 21.94
C SER A 637 -40.75 -2.99 23.18
N ASP A 638 -41.03 -3.65 24.31
CA ASP A 638 -40.22 -3.60 25.52
C ASP A 638 -39.45 -4.92 25.75
N ASP A 639 -38.31 -5.01 25.07
CA ASP A 639 -37.43 -6.18 25.07
C ASP A 639 -36.97 -6.61 26.47
N ARG A 640 -36.80 -5.65 27.39
CA ARG A 640 -36.33 -5.93 28.76
C ARG A 640 -37.41 -6.59 29.60
N ARG A 641 -38.64 -6.06 29.55
CA ARG A 641 -39.78 -6.64 30.26
C ARG A 641 -40.13 -8.01 29.70
N ARG A 642 -40.09 -8.15 28.37
CA ARG A 642 -40.32 -9.43 27.70
C ARG A 642 -39.28 -10.48 28.08
N TYR A 643 -38.00 -10.12 28.09
CA TYR A 643 -36.94 -10.98 28.59
C TYR A 643 -37.21 -11.47 30.01
N LEU A 644 -37.53 -10.55 30.92
CA LEU A 644 -37.75 -10.87 32.33
C LEU A 644 -38.99 -11.75 32.54
N ASP A 645 -40.11 -11.47 31.85
CA ASP A 645 -41.32 -12.30 31.85
C ASP A 645 -41.03 -13.71 31.31
N LEU A 646 -40.39 -13.84 30.15
CA LEU A 646 -40.00 -15.14 29.57
C LEU A 646 -39.08 -15.93 30.50
N GLN A 647 -38.13 -15.26 31.17
CA GLN A 647 -37.25 -15.88 32.16
C GLN A 647 -38.05 -16.29 33.40
N GLY A 648 -39.03 -15.49 33.77
CA GLY A 648 -39.83 -15.59 34.96
C GLY A 648 -40.92 -16.64 34.84
N ASN A 649 -42.19 -16.20 34.86
CA ASN A 649 -43.35 -17.08 34.81
C ASN A 649 -44.03 -17.16 33.44
N ALA A 650 -43.54 -16.39 32.45
CA ALA A 650 -44.00 -16.36 31.07
C ALA A 650 -45.52 -16.16 30.94
N ASN A 651 -46.10 -15.32 31.80
CA ASN A 651 -47.53 -15.03 31.81
C ASN A 651 -47.91 -13.83 30.92
N GLY A 652 -46.93 -13.20 30.26
CA GLY A 652 -47.12 -12.07 29.36
C GLY A 652 -47.14 -10.72 30.06
N THR A 653 -46.83 -10.68 31.36
CA THR A 653 -46.79 -9.46 32.17
C THR A 653 -45.53 -9.42 33.00
N PHE A 654 -44.92 -8.24 33.12
CA PHE A 654 -43.75 -8.09 33.99
C PHE A 654 -44.20 -7.85 35.44
N ASP A 655 -44.01 -8.86 36.28
CA ASP A 655 -44.45 -8.89 37.67
C ASP A 655 -43.32 -9.22 38.67
N ILE A 656 -43.65 -9.23 39.95
CA ILE A 656 -42.68 -9.47 41.03
C ILE A 656 -42.11 -10.90 41.01
N GLY A 657 -42.88 -11.86 40.49
CA GLY A 657 -42.47 -13.25 40.31
C GLY A 657 -41.31 -13.36 39.31
N ASP A 658 -41.32 -12.55 38.27
CA ASP A 658 -40.25 -12.50 37.26
C ASP A 658 -38.94 -11.97 37.85
N VAL A 659 -39.02 -10.86 38.60
CA VAL A 659 -37.87 -10.27 39.28
C VAL A 659 -37.30 -11.23 40.32
N ALA A 660 -38.15 -11.90 41.09
CA ALA A 660 -37.72 -12.89 42.08
C ALA A 660 -36.92 -14.04 41.43
N ARG A 661 -37.40 -14.57 40.30
CA ARG A 661 -36.73 -15.65 39.56
C ARG A 661 -35.42 -15.18 38.90
N TRP A 662 -35.41 -13.96 38.37
CA TRP A 662 -34.20 -13.36 37.80
C TRP A 662 -33.12 -13.12 38.87
N LEU A 663 -33.48 -12.60 40.05
CA LEU A 663 -32.56 -12.41 41.19
C LEU A 663 -31.96 -13.74 41.67
N ALA A 664 -32.79 -14.78 41.79
CA ALA A 664 -32.37 -16.10 42.23
C ALA A 664 -31.34 -16.73 41.28
N ARG A 665 -31.51 -16.55 39.96
CA ARG A 665 -30.59 -17.08 38.95
C ARG A 665 -29.29 -16.28 38.81
N THR A 666 -29.38 -14.95 38.90
CA THR A 666 -28.22 -14.07 38.63
C THR A 666 -27.35 -13.80 39.85
N GLY A 667 -27.78 -14.18 41.06
CA GLY A 667 -27.04 -13.92 42.29
C GLY A 667 -27.07 -12.47 42.77
N ASN A 668 -27.78 -11.58 42.06
CA ASN A 668 -27.97 -10.17 42.42
C ASN A 668 -28.74 -9.94 43.74
N GLY A 669 -29.27 -11.01 44.36
CA GLY A 669 -29.95 -10.99 45.67
C GLY A 669 -29.11 -11.48 46.85
N ALA A 670 -27.84 -11.87 46.66
CA ALA A 670 -26.99 -12.31 47.76
C ALA A 670 -26.46 -11.11 48.58
N ALA A 671 -26.78 -11.05 49.87
CA ALA A 671 -26.20 -10.06 50.77
C ALA A 671 -24.67 -10.24 50.87
N PRO A 672 -23.86 -9.17 50.86
CA PRO A 672 -22.42 -9.27 51.04
C PRO A 672 -22.12 -9.68 52.49
N GLY A 673 -21.82 -10.96 52.71
CA GLY A 673 -21.29 -11.45 53.99
C GLY A 673 -22.00 -12.68 54.54
N ALA A 674 -21.60 -13.86 54.06
CA ALA A 674 -21.69 -15.08 54.85
C ALA A 674 -20.35 -15.83 54.71
N ALA A 675 -19.41 -15.45 55.60
CA ALA A 675 -18.14 -16.14 55.75
C ALA A 675 -18.37 -17.61 56.11
N ALA A 676 -17.59 -18.49 55.48
CA ALA A 676 -17.50 -19.91 55.81
C ALA A 676 -17.23 -20.11 57.30
N ARG A 677 -18.08 -20.89 57.99
CA ARG A 677 -17.79 -21.40 59.34
C ARG A 677 -16.75 -22.54 59.23
N PRO A 678 -15.73 -22.57 60.10
CA PRO A 678 -14.68 -23.58 60.05
C PRO A 678 -15.18 -24.92 60.59
N SER A 679 -14.71 -26.00 59.96
CA SER A 679 -14.93 -27.39 60.37
C SER A 679 -14.32 -27.68 61.75
N GLY A 680 -15.17 -27.89 62.76
CA GLY A 680 -14.77 -28.47 64.04
C GLY A 680 -15.01 -29.99 64.05
N ARG A 681 -13.92 -30.77 64.06
CA ARG A 681 -13.88 -32.20 64.40
C ARG A 681 -14.26 -32.41 65.87
N ARG A 682 -14.85 -33.57 66.18
CA ARG A 682 -14.66 -34.36 67.43
C ARG A 682 -15.48 -35.66 67.39
N PRO A 683 -15.08 -36.65 68.20
CA PRO A 683 -13.96 -37.58 68.01
C PRO A 683 -14.26 -38.71 67.01
#